data_AF-A0A957WRP4-F1
#
_entry.id   AF-A0A957WRP4-F1
#
_cell.length_a   1.000
_cell.length_b   1.000
_cell.length_c   1.000
_cell.angle_alpha   90.00
_cell.angle_beta   90.00
_cell.angle_gamma   90.00
#
_symmetry.space_group_name_H-M   'P 1'
#
loop_
_entity.id
_entity.type
_entity.pdbx_description
1 polymer ?
#
loop_
_entity_poly.entity_id
_entity_poly.type
_entity_poly.pdbx_seq_one_letter_code
_entity_poly.pdbx_strand_id
1 'polypeptide(L)'
;MPNHDLPNSKNPDIRTSAGIELPPQVISVLQTMFPNFWRIAVEAKLDGGFSGSYIYRVRLVRADHQDELAVVKVAPVSLIEQEQEAYKRWVQDNLPKTAHINNVSALSEDGLWKGLRYTVAGGGIFPVESLYDYYQTAAIEDIANLMEKRLFEVLGRRWWWRGRTESSFQMQTNYDDLLPLNLIIKQAAPPAQATLTLIKADNLTSPPVIAVGDWVQLDGFMVTKVHPGDGEVTLNIPPRAEVGFSPSFRVRLVGVEDIANYLSNQLSVTVQGQVEKTRHSLLESYVRQAFDEMIDPATPQLPLTTGPVFSPAALLLPNPLQTYQTLLQNFIEVRISTVHGDLNFENILIDPQIGDFILIDFATVHLGHALHDLLRLETEVVIKLIPPILQQAELPPETIFSIYEQLYLTTETDDYLPSLPDAALSKPFRLLRLIRKAARRCLIDLDNWDEYYRSLTIYLLGALKYETVRHSLLAPLPAQTAFWGAAAAQQLLQDPPDAQQTPTALSRYRNRPSIDLEAPFGTMHPDSKFYIERTVDKLCRERITPLRSATVFVQAPRQMGKSSLLQRVIKQVKDAGLKQVVFIDFQRFPEDYIEDEEEFFKELCLMIGESLNLTDAVDHYWQGRRAHILNCSRYVSRHIMPQLDQPLVLAMDEVDRMLFSPFRANFFGMLRTWHNDRAFDEGFAKLTLFLSSSTEPYLLIDDPHQSPFNVAEPFFLEDFTKSEVDDLNRRHGRPLNNRQVEDLMRLINGHPFLIRLALYLISKNTIDFNTLMTQATEDTGPFGNHLRHYLLRVQQKPDLKQALVRICRNEPWAEDQTFYRLEGAGLIKKDGQRIILRNQLYTRYFKEHFNA
;
A
#
# COMPACT_ATOMS: atom_id res chain seq x y z
N MET A 1 18.38 -20.75 -47.72
CA MET A 1 19.65 -21.21 -47.09
C MET A 1 20.61 -20.03 -47.06
N PRO A 2 21.38 -19.82 -45.98
CA PRO A 2 21.96 -20.81 -45.07
C PRO A 2 21.03 -21.08 -43.86
N ASN A 3 20.62 -22.32 -43.58
CA ASN A 3 21.35 -23.30 -42.76
C ASN A 3 22.01 -22.68 -41.52
N HIS A 4 21.19 -22.41 -40.51
CA HIS A 4 21.61 -22.62 -39.13
C HIS A 4 20.94 -23.89 -38.64
N ASP A 5 21.74 -24.92 -38.43
CA ASP A 5 21.40 -26.11 -37.67
C ASP A 5 20.66 -25.70 -36.40
N LEU A 6 19.43 -26.19 -36.23
CA LEU A 6 18.79 -26.22 -34.92
C LEU A 6 19.66 -27.13 -34.04
N PRO A 7 20.35 -26.61 -33.00
CA PRO A 7 21.07 -27.48 -32.11
C PRO A 7 20.05 -28.37 -31.42
N ASN A 8 20.26 -29.67 -31.56
CA ASN A 8 19.55 -30.71 -30.82
C ASN A 8 20.03 -30.71 -29.35
N SER A 9 20.12 -29.54 -28.70
CA SER A 9 20.46 -29.45 -27.29
C SER A 9 19.18 -29.70 -26.48
N LYS A 10 19.19 -30.76 -25.67
CA LYS A 10 18.11 -31.05 -24.72
C LYS A 10 17.87 -29.93 -23.69
N ASN A 11 18.81 -28.97 -23.57
CA ASN A 11 18.78 -27.90 -22.58
C ASN A 11 18.79 -26.52 -23.26
N PRO A 12 18.11 -25.51 -22.68
CA PRO A 12 18.09 -24.13 -23.17
C PRO A 12 19.47 -23.46 -23.10
N ASP A 13 19.75 -22.55 -24.05
CA ASP A 13 20.90 -21.63 -24.01
C ASP A 13 20.71 -20.64 -22.85
N ILE A 14 21.68 -20.50 -21.95
CA ILE A 14 21.63 -19.52 -20.86
C ILE A 14 22.56 -18.36 -21.16
N ARG A 15 22.01 -17.14 -21.18
CA ARG A 15 22.77 -15.89 -21.34
C ARG A 15 22.61 -15.01 -20.12
N THR A 16 23.69 -14.36 -19.71
CA THR A 16 23.68 -13.43 -18.58
C THR A 16 23.93 -12.01 -19.05
N SER A 17 23.29 -11.04 -18.40
CA SER A 17 23.70 -9.63 -18.49
C SER A 17 25.13 -9.45 -17.97
N ALA A 18 25.80 -8.37 -18.41
CA ALA A 18 27.15 -8.06 -17.98
C ALA A 18 27.27 -7.98 -16.44
N GLY A 19 28.25 -8.67 -15.86
CA GLY A 19 28.51 -8.67 -14.42
C GLY A 19 27.77 -9.73 -13.60
N ILE A 20 26.93 -10.58 -14.23
CA ILE A 20 26.24 -11.68 -13.55
C ILE A 20 26.99 -13.00 -13.80
N GLU A 21 27.58 -13.55 -12.74
CA GLU A 21 28.10 -14.92 -12.73
C GLU A 21 27.07 -15.88 -12.11
N LEU A 22 26.84 -17.01 -12.80
CA LEU A 22 25.91 -18.04 -12.35
C LEU A 22 26.69 -19.26 -11.83
N PRO A 23 26.45 -19.68 -10.57
CA PRO A 23 27.00 -20.93 -10.07
C PRO A 23 26.50 -22.15 -10.87
N PRO A 24 27.30 -23.24 -10.98
CA PRO A 24 26.91 -24.45 -11.72
C PRO A 24 25.55 -25.03 -11.29
N GLN A 25 25.27 -25.02 -9.99
CA GLN A 25 23.99 -25.48 -9.44
C GLN A 25 22.80 -24.64 -9.91
N VAL A 26 22.98 -23.33 -10.09
CA VAL A 26 21.93 -22.41 -10.59
C VAL A 26 21.66 -22.69 -12.07
N ILE A 27 22.72 -22.87 -12.87
CA ILE A 27 22.61 -23.23 -14.29
C ILE A 27 21.81 -24.53 -14.44
N SER A 28 22.16 -25.55 -13.66
CA SER A 28 21.50 -26.85 -13.66
C SER A 28 20.00 -26.74 -13.32
N VAL A 29 19.66 -25.98 -12.28
CA VAL A 29 18.25 -25.74 -11.88
C VAL A 29 17.48 -25.01 -12.97
N LEU A 30 18.04 -23.95 -13.56
CA LEU A 30 17.38 -23.16 -14.61
C LEU A 30 17.10 -23.99 -15.87
N GLN A 31 18.06 -24.81 -16.32
CA GLN A 31 17.87 -25.70 -17.47
C GLN A 31 16.78 -26.74 -17.22
N THR A 32 16.74 -27.30 -16.01
CA THR A 32 15.75 -28.29 -15.60
C THR A 32 14.36 -27.68 -15.42
N MET A 33 14.28 -26.42 -14.96
CA MET A 33 13.03 -25.71 -14.74
C MET A 33 12.33 -25.31 -16.04
N PHE A 34 13.10 -25.01 -17.10
CA PHE A 34 12.59 -24.45 -18.35
C PHE A 34 13.00 -25.27 -19.59
N PRO A 35 12.72 -26.58 -19.64
CA PRO A 35 13.25 -27.47 -20.69
C PRO A 35 12.68 -27.17 -22.08
N ASN A 36 11.52 -26.52 -22.16
CA ASN A 36 10.81 -26.23 -23.41
C ASN A 36 11.13 -24.85 -24.00
N PHE A 37 12.00 -24.07 -23.36
CA PHE A 37 12.41 -22.77 -23.86
C PHE A 37 13.69 -22.89 -24.68
N TRP A 38 13.84 -22.02 -25.69
CA TRP A 38 15.04 -22.01 -26.53
C TRP A 38 16.21 -21.32 -25.82
N ARG A 39 15.91 -20.23 -25.10
CA ARG A 39 16.90 -19.44 -24.37
C ARG A 39 16.33 -18.92 -23.04
N ILE A 40 17.19 -18.86 -22.03
CA ILE A 40 16.97 -18.18 -20.76
C ILE A 40 17.96 -17.01 -20.68
N ALA A 41 17.48 -15.79 -20.67
CA ALA A 41 18.31 -14.61 -20.43
C ALA A 41 18.17 -14.17 -18.96
N VAL A 42 19.23 -14.30 -18.18
CA VAL A 42 19.29 -13.78 -16.80
C VAL A 42 19.61 -12.30 -16.88
N GLU A 43 18.60 -11.48 -16.62
CA GLU A 43 18.67 -10.03 -16.80
C GLU A 43 19.25 -9.32 -15.60
N ALA A 44 18.90 -9.78 -14.39
CA ALA A 44 19.29 -9.17 -13.14
C ALA A 44 19.36 -10.24 -12.02
N LYS A 45 20.28 -10.03 -11.09
CA LYS A 45 20.26 -10.68 -9.77
C LYS A 45 19.51 -9.74 -8.83
N LEU A 46 18.44 -10.24 -8.22
CA LEU A 46 17.71 -9.51 -7.18
C LEU A 46 18.36 -9.95 -5.86
N ASP A 47 18.99 -9.03 -5.13
CA ASP A 47 19.76 -9.39 -3.94
C ASP A 47 18.82 -9.89 -2.82
N GLY A 48 18.65 -11.21 -2.76
CA GLY A 48 17.95 -11.90 -1.69
C GLY A 48 18.81 -11.95 -0.43
N GLY A 49 18.25 -11.53 0.70
CA GLY A 49 18.91 -11.50 2.00
C GLY A 49 19.60 -12.82 2.42
N PHE A 50 20.62 -12.66 3.27
CA PHE A 50 21.56 -13.63 3.85
C PHE A 50 21.04 -15.06 4.16
N SER A 51 20.85 -15.87 3.12
CA SER A 51 20.35 -17.24 3.28
C SER A 51 21.01 -18.28 2.37
N GLY A 52 22.07 -17.93 1.64
CA GLY A 52 22.68 -18.83 0.66
C GLY A 52 21.72 -19.17 -0.50
N SER A 53 20.72 -18.33 -0.73
CA SER A 53 19.80 -18.41 -1.88
C SER A 53 20.19 -17.41 -2.96
N TYR A 54 19.80 -17.70 -4.19
CA TYR A 54 19.98 -16.84 -5.35
C TYR A 54 18.64 -16.49 -5.94
N ILE A 55 18.35 -15.20 -6.12
CA ILE A 55 17.11 -14.74 -6.75
C ILE A 55 17.47 -14.00 -8.04
N TYR A 56 16.84 -14.40 -9.14
CA TYR A 56 17.12 -13.87 -10.46
C TYR A 56 15.84 -13.46 -11.18
N ARG A 57 15.91 -12.35 -11.90
CA ARG A 57 14.95 -12.01 -12.96
C ARG A 57 15.44 -12.62 -14.25
N VAL A 58 14.59 -13.45 -14.87
CA VAL A 58 14.91 -14.15 -16.11
C VAL A 58 13.86 -13.88 -17.18
N ARG A 59 14.31 -13.71 -18.41
CA ARG A 59 13.48 -13.67 -19.62
C ARG A 59 13.58 -15.01 -20.34
N LEU A 60 12.44 -15.66 -20.51
CA LEU A 60 12.29 -16.97 -21.13
C LEU A 60 11.86 -16.75 -22.58
N VAL A 61 12.63 -17.25 -23.54
CA VAL A 61 12.39 -17.05 -24.98
C VAL A 61 11.95 -18.37 -25.61
N ARG A 62 10.74 -18.37 -26.19
CA ARG A 62 10.20 -19.51 -26.96
C ARG A 62 10.66 -19.46 -28.42
N ALA A 63 10.54 -20.60 -29.11
CA ALA A 63 10.92 -20.73 -30.53
C ALA A 63 10.06 -19.85 -31.47
N ASP A 64 8.90 -19.37 -31.02
CA ASP A 64 8.00 -18.46 -31.73
C ASP A 64 8.22 -16.97 -31.38
N HIS A 65 9.25 -16.65 -30.59
CA HIS A 65 9.59 -15.30 -30.11
C HIS A 65 8.55 -14.64 -29.19
N GLN A 66 7.68 -15.42 -28.53
CA GLN A 66 6.95 -14.91 -27.38
C GLN A 66 7.85 -14.99 -26.13
N ASP A 67 8.26 -13.81 -25.65
CA ASP A 67 9.07 -13.67 -24.44
C ASP A 67 8.19 -13.64 -23.19
N GLU A 68 8.62 -14.34 -22.14
CA GLU A 68 7.94 -14.37 -20.84
C GLU A 68 8.93 -13.98 -19.73
N LEU A 69 8.55 -13.05 -18.85
CA LEU A 69 9.37 -12.72 -17.67
C LEU A 69 9.02 -13.64 -16.49
N ALA A 70 10.05 -14.01 -15.72
CA ALA A 70 9.91 -14.79 -14.50
C ALA A 70 10.91 -14.31 -13.44
N VAL A 71 10.53 -14.47 -12.18
CA VAL A 71 11.46 -14.37 -11.04
C VAL A 71 11.67 -15.77 -10.49
N VAL A 72 12.93 -16.16 -10.32
CA VAL A 72 13.32 -17.51 -9.91
C VAL A 72 14.22 -17.42 -8.69
N LYS A 73 13.86 -18.15 -7.64
CA LYS A 73 14.71 -18.38 -6.46
C LYS A 73 15.33 -19.77 -6.54
N VAL A 74 16.63 -19.86 -6.32
CA VAL A 74 17.40 -21.11 -6.26
C VAL A 74 18.09 -21.18 -4.91
N ALA A 75 17.79 -22.20 -4.12
CA ALA A 75 18.34 -22.37 -2.77
C ALA A 75 18.55 -23.87 -2.44
N PRO A 76 19.24 -24.22 -1.35
CA PRO A 76 19.25 -25.59 -0.85
C PRO A 76 17.83 -26.13 -0.69
N VAL A 77 17.64 -27.42 -0.97
CA VAL A 77 16.31 -28.09 -0.99
C VAL A 77 15.48 -27.78 0.26
N SER A 78 16.10 -27.87 1.44
CA SER A 78 15.43 -27.62 2.72
C SER A 78 14.83 -26.22 2.83
N LEU A 79 15.49 -25.18 2.30
CA LEU A 79 14.98 -23.81 2.33
C LEU A 79 13.80 -23.61 1.39
N ILE A 80 13.84 -24.21 0.19
CA ILE A 80 12.71 -24.14 -0.75
C ILE A 80 11.51 -24.91 -0.22
N GLU A 81 11.72 -26.06 0.42
CA GLU A 81 10.64 -26.85 1.01
C GLU A 81 9.98 -26.12 2.18
N GLN A 82 10.78 -25.52 3.07
CA GLN A 82 10.28 -24.64 4.13
C GLN A 82 9.40 -23.51 3.55
N GLU A 83 9.87 -22.85 2.49
CA GLU A 83 9.12 -21.77 1.85
C GLU A 83 7.82 -22.26 1.19
N GLN A 84 7.86 -23.39 0.47
CA GLN A 84 6.67 -23.97 -0.14
C GLN A 84 5.62 -24.39 0.90
N GLU A 85 6.06 -24.92 2.04
CA GLU A 85 5.17 -25.30 3.14
C GLU A 85 4.55 -24.05 3.78
N ALA A 86 5.35 -23.04 4.08
CA ALA A 86 4.88 -21.76 4.61
C ALA A 86 3.88 -21.09 3.65
N TYR A 87 4.16 -21.09 2.34
CA TYR A 87 3.27 -20.57 1.32
C TYR A 87 1.90 -21.25 1.30
N LYS A 88 1.88 -22.59 1.22
CA LYS A 88 0.64 -23.37 1.21
C LYS A 88 -0.17 -23.17 2.48
N ARG A 89 0.51 -23.08 3.62
CA ARG A 89 -0.14 -23.00 4.93
C ARG A 89 -0.69 -21.61 5.23
N TRP A 90 0.00 -20.55 4.81
CA TRP A 90 -0.28 -19.19 5.29
C TRP A 90 -0.58 -18.16 4.20
N VAL A 91 -0.18 -18.40 2.94
CA VAL A 91 -0.17 -17.36 1.91
C VAL A 91 -1.23 -17.60 0.83
N GLN A 92 -1.30 -18.83 0.29
CA GLN A 92 -2.09 -19.18 -0.90
C GLN A 92 -3.56 -18.74 -0.83
N ASP A 93 -4.20 -18.89 0.33
CA ASP A 93 -5.62 -18.56 0.52
C ASP A 93 -5.85 -17.14 1.09
N ASN A 94 -4.77 -16.45 1.51
CA ASN A 94 -4.85 -15.14 2.15
C ASN A 94 -4.51 -13.98 1.20
N LEU A 95 -3.56 -14.14 0.29
CA LEU A 95 -3.21 -13.10 -0.71
C LEU A 95 -3.62 -13.47 -2.13
N PRO A 96 -4.14 -12.49 -2.91
CA PRO A 96 -4.45 -12.67 -4.32
C PRO A 96 -3.17 -12.58 -5.17
N LYS A 97 -3.32 -12.19 -6.47
CA LYS A 97 -2.31 -12.05 -7.53
C LYS A 97 -0.95 -11.43 -7.15
N THR A 98 -0.82 -10.80 -5.98
CA THR A 98 0.39 -10.19 -5.40
C THR A 98 1.35 -11.19 -4.74
N ALA A 99 0.97 -12.47 -4.59
CA ALA A 99 1.82 -13.50 -3.98
C ALA A 99 1.51 -14.91 -4.53
N HIS A 100 1.98 -15.22 -5.75
CA HIS A 100 1.81 -16.56 -6.34
C HIS A 100 3.12 -17.26 -6.66
N ILE A 101 3.29 -18.41 -6.01
CA ILE A 101 4.30 -19.41 -6.35
C ILE A 101 3.71 -20.37 -7.37
N ASN A 102 4.36 -20.51 -8.52
CA ASN A 102 4.01 -21.52 -9.50
C ASN A 102 4.62 -22.86 -9.07
N ASN A 103 3.84 -23.96 -9.15
CA ASN A 103 4.27 -25.32 -8.81
C ASN A 103 5.41 -25.89 -9.69
N VAL A 104 6.05 -25.06 -10.52
CA VAL A 104 7.23 -25.43 -11.29
C VAL A 104 8.45 -25.36 -10.37
N SER A 105 8.77 -26.48 -9.72
CA SER A 105 10.02 -26.63 -8.96
C SER A 105 10.95 -27.62 -9.64
N ALA A 106 12.23 -27.28 -9.74
CA ALA A 106 13.25 -28.12 -10.37
C ALA A 106 14.41 -28.39 -9.41
N LEU A 107 15.02 -29.57 -9.49
CA LEU A 107 16.21 -29.91 -8.72
C LEU A 107 17.46 -29.70 -9.58
N SER A 108 18.58 -29.40 -8.93
CA SER A 108 19.91 -29.51 -9.53
C SER A 108 20.27 -30.98 -9.79
N GLU A 109 21.25 -31.21 -10.66
CA GLU A 109 21.76 -32.55 -11.00
C GLU A 109 22.25 -33.35 -9.77
N ASP A 110 22.83 -32.67 -8.77
CA ASP A 110 23.29 -33.30 -7.52
C ASP A 110 22.16 -33.54 -6.50
N GLY A 111 20.95 -33.04 -6.77
CA GLY A 111 19.79 -33.14 -5.89
C GLY A 111 19.87 -32.28 -4.62
N LEU A 112 20.88 -31.42 -4.46
CA LEU A 112 21.10 -30.62 -3.24
C LEU A 112 20.42 -29.23 -3.30
N TRP A 113 20.16 -28.72 -4.50
CA TRP A 113 19.54 -27.42 -4.73
C TRP A 113 18.19 -27.57 -5.43
N LYS A 114 17.28 -26.64 -5.14
CA LYS A 114 15.94 -26.58 -5.72
C LYS A 114 15.64 -25.17 -6.18
N GLY A 115 14.90 -25.08 -7.28
CA GLY A 115 14.38 -23.83 -7.82
C GLY A 115 12.90 -23.65 -7.53
N LEU A 116 12.49 -22.40 -7.38
CA LEU A 116 11.12 -21.95 -7.17
C LEU A 116 10.82 -20.77 -8.11
N ARG A 117 9.65 -20.77 -8.74
CA ARG A 117 9.22 -19.72 -9.67
C ARG A 117 8.08 -18.89 -9.09
N TYR A 118 8.24 -17.56 -9.08
CA TYR A 118 7.16 -16.61 -8.78
C TYR A 118 6.45 -16.16 -10.05
N THR A 119 5.17 -15.85 -9.92
CA THR A 119 4.36 -15.26 -11.00
C THR A 119 4.60 -13.76 -11.05
N VAL A 120 4.82 -13.21 -12.25
CA VAL A 120 5.04 -11.77 -12.44
C VAL A 120 3.69 -11.07 -12.72
N ALA A 121 3.46 -9.91 -12.09
CA ALA A 121 2.29 -9.06 -12.31
C ALA A 121 2.21 -8.59 -13.78
N GLY A 122 1.02 -8.21 -14.25
CA GLY A 122 0.82 -7.76 -15.63
C GLY A 122 1.08 -8.83 -16.71
N GLY A 123 1.09 -10.12 -16.35
CA GLY A 123 1.33 -11.22 -17.30
C GLY A 123 2.80 -11.44 -17.67
N GLY A 124 3.75 -10.86 -16.92
CA GLY A 124 5.18 -10.99 -17.22
C GLY A 124 5.63 -10.19 -18.45
N ILE A 125 4.90 -9.12 -18.77
CA ILE A 125 5.16 -8.25 -19.93
C ILE A 125 6.18 -7.15 -19.57
N PHE A 126 6.18 -6.66 -18.33
CA PHE A 126 7.04 -5.56 -17.88
C PHE A 126 8.07 -5.99 -16.83
N PRO A 127 9.27 -5.37 -16.81
CA PRO A 127 10.29 -5.69 -15.82
C PRO A 127 9.90 -5.18 -14.43
N VAL A 128 10.08 -6.03 -13.42
CA VAL A 128 9.94 -5.67 -12.01
C VAL A 128 11.29 -5.36 -11.38
N GLU A 129 11.32 -4.44 -10.41
CA GLU A 129 12.50 -4.08 -9.60
C GLU A 129 12.17 -4.14 -8.10
N SER A 130 13.16 -4.15 -7.21
CA SER A 130 12.85 -4.16 -5.77
C SER A 130 12.27 -2.82 -5.32
N LEU A 131 11.55 -2.80 -4.19
CA LEU A 131 11.05 -1.55 -3.62
C LEU A 131 12.21 -0.61 -3.25
N TYR A 132 13.39 -1.16 -2.94
CA TYR A 132 14.59 -0.35 -2.71
C TYR A 132 15.01 0.39 -3.98
N ASP A 133 15.12 -0.31 -5.11
CA ASP A 133 15.51 0.28 -6.40
C ASP A 133 14.47 1.27 -6.91
N TYR A 134 13.18 0.89 -6.86
CA TYR A 134 12.07 1.78 -7.18
C TYR A 134 12.10 3.04 -6.31
N TYR A 135 12.41 2.89 -5.01
CA TYR A 135 12.51 4.02 -4.10
C TYR A 135 13.58 5.01 -4.54
N GLN A 136 14.71 4.59 -5.11
CA GLN A 136 15.77 5.52 -5.52
C GLN A 136 15.31 6.50 -6.60
N THR A 137 14.47 6.04 -7.53
CA THR A 137 14.08 6.82 -8.72
C THR A 137 12.70 7.45 -8.62
N ALA A 138 11.77 6.85 -7.87
CA ALA A 138 10.38 7.30 -7.81
C ALA A 138 10.20 8.62 -7.06
N ALA A 139 9.18 9.41 -7.43
CA ALA A 139 8.82 10.60 -6.67
C ALA A 139 8.21 10.22 -5.32
N ILE A 140 8.31 11.12 -4.33
CA ILE A 140 7.77 10.90 -2.97
C ILE A 140 6.28 10.52 -2.98
N GLU A 141 5.50 11.12 -3.89
CA GLU A 141 4.06 10.86 -4.02
C GLU A 141 3.76 9.52 -4.69
N ASP A 142 4.59 9.06 -5.62
CA ASP A 142 4.40 7.77 -6.29
C ASP A 142 4.63 6.63 -5.30
N ILE A 143 5.70 6.73 -4.51
CA ILE A 143 5.98 5.81 -3.40
C ILE A 143 4.87 5.91 -2.35
N ALA A 144 4.43 7.12 -1.98
CA ALA A 144 3.35 7.28 -1.02
C ALA A 144 2.05 6.61 -1.48
N ASN A 145 1.69 6.78 -2.75
CA ASN A 145 0.51 6.15 -3.34
C ASN A 145 0.65 4.63 -3.41
N LEU A 146 1.80 4.11 -3.86
CA LEU A 146 2.08 2.68 -3.89
C LEU A 146 1.97 2.07 -2.48
N MET A 147 2.62 2.68 -1.49
CA MET A 147 2.59 2.19 -0.11
C MET A 147 1.19 2.27 0.50
N GLU A 148 0.52 3.42 0.41
CA GLU A 148 -0.75 3.66 1.09
C GLU A 148 -1.95 3.02 0.36
N LYS A 149 -2.04 3.18 -0.96
CA LYS A 149 -3.22 2.78 -1.75
C LYS A 149 -3.13 1.36 -2.32
N ARG A 150 -1.95 0.74 -2.31
CA ARG A 150 -1.73 -0.63 -2.80
C ARG A 150 -1.20 -1.53 -1.69
N LEU A 151 0.07 -1.40 -1.32
CA LEU A 151 0.74 -2.34 -0.43
C LEU A 151 0.01 -2.47 0.92
N PHE A 152 -0.18 -1.37 1.64
CA PHE A 152 -0.81 -1.38 2.96
C PHE A 152 -2.31 -1.64 2.91
N GLU A 153 -3.00 -1.27 1.84
CA GLU A 153 -4.42 -1.56 1.69
C GLU A 153 -4.66 -3.06 1.44
N VAL A 154 -3.82 -3.71 0.62
CA VAL A 154 -3.89 -5.14 0.33
C VAL A 154 -3.46 -5.96 1.55
N LEU A 155 -2.25 -5.70 2.08
CA LEU A 155 -1.71 -6.43 3.22
C LEU A 155 -2.49 -6.12 4.50
N GLY A 156 -2.89 -4.87 4.72
CA GLY A 156 -3.72 -4.50 5.86
C GLY A 156 -5.03 -5.29 5.89
N ARG A 157 -5.84 -5.24 4.83
CA ARG A 157 -7.18 -5.89 4.84
C ARG A 157 -7.14 -7.42 4.85
N ARG A 158 -6.12 -8.03 4.26
CA ARG A 158 -6.06 -9.49 4.05
C ARG A 158 -5.07 -10.22 4.95
N TRP A 159 -4.11 -9.50 5.54
CA TRP A 159 -3.01 -10.08 6.29
C TRP A 159 -2.97 -9.53 7.72
N TRP A 160 -2.67 -8.25 7.93
CA TRP A 160 -2.41 -7.69 9.26
C TRP A 160 -3.67 -7.38 10.08
N TRP A 161 -4.69 -6.71 9.51
CA TRP A 161 -5.85 -6.18 10.26
C TRP A 161 -6.93 -7.22 10.58
N ARG A 162 -6.71 -8.50 10.25
CA ARG A 162 -7.59 -9.62 10.63
C ARG A 162 -7.10 -10.36 11.88
N GLY A 163 -6.10 -9.81 12.57
CA GLY A 163 -5.50 -10.45 13.73
C GLY A 163 -6.45 -10.58 14.93
N ARG A 164 -6.22 -11.63 15.72
CA ARG A 164 -6.91 -11.87 17.00
C ARG A 164 -6.09 -11.32 18.16
N THR A 165 -6.75 -10.93 19.23
CA THR A 165 -6.08 -10.50 20.47
C THR A 165 -5.42 -11.67 21.18
N GLU A 166 -4.22 -11.45 21.71
CA GLU A 166 -3.55 -12.33 22.67
C GLU A 166 -3.19 -11.55 23.92
N SER A 167 -3.76 -11.97 25.05
CA SER A 167 -3.66 -11.27 26.33
C SER A 167 -2.37 -11.55 27.10
N SER A 168 -1.63 -12.61 26.74
CA SER A 168 -0.41 -13.01 27.45
C SER A 168 0.73 -13.30 26.47
N PHE A 169 1.02 -12.33 25.60
CA PHE A 169 2.08 -12.47 24.61
C PHE A 169 3.45 -12.19 25.24
N GLN A 170 4.29 -13.22 25.33
CA GLN A 170 5.67 -13.07 25.76
C GLN A 170 6.53 -12.57 24.60
N MET A 171 7.12 -11.38 24.75
CA MET A 171 7.94 -10.75 23.70
C MET A 171 9.10 -11.63 23.24
N GLN A 172 9.80 -12.29 24.17
CA GLN A 172 10.94 -13.14 23.85
C GLN A 172 10.62 -14.20 22.79
N THR A 173 9.44 -14.82 22.85
CA THR A 173 9.10 -15.96 21.98
C THR A 173 9.07 -15.61 20.49
N ASN A 174 8.69 -14.37 20.13
CA ASN A 174 8.62 -13.94 18.73
C ASN A 174 9.78 -13.03 18.31
N TYR A 175 10.45 -12.37 19.27
CA TYR A 175 11.49 -11.38 18.99
C TYR A 175 12.92 -11.89 19.21
N ASP A 176 13.12 -13.02 19.89
CA ASP A 176 14.46 -13.56 20.18
C ASP A 176 15.26 -13.83 18.89
N ASP A 177 14.58 -14.17 17.80
CA ASP A 177 15.21 -14.43 16.51
C ASP A 177 15.85 -13.19 15.87
N LEU A 178 15.35 -12.00 16.19
CA LEU A 178 15.83 -10.72 15.69
C LEU A 178 17.17 -10.32 16.33
N LEU A 179 17.42 -10.73 17.57
CA LEU A 179 18.65 -10.42 18.29
C LEU A 179 19.80 -11.37 17.93
N PRO A 180 21.03 -11.13 18.40
CA PRO A 180 22.13 -12.09 18.32
C PRO A 180 21.83 -13.37 19.13
N LEU A 181 22.64 -14.40 18.89
CA LEU A 181 22.59 -15.67 19.62
C LEU A 181 22.60 -15.43 21.14
N ASN A 182 21.85 -16.26 21.90
CA ASN A 182 21.83 -16.16 23.36
C ASN A 182 23.22 -16.46 23.94
N LEU A 183 23.87 -17.51 23.42
CA LEU A 183 25.21 -17.94 23.83
C LEU A 183 26.03 -18.45 22.64
N ILE A 184 27.35 -18.24 22.71
CA ILE A 184 28.36 -18.98 21.94
C ILE A 184 29.19 -19.75 22.96
N ILE A 185 29.27 -21.06 22.79
CA ILE A 185 29.91 -21.99 23.72
C ILE A 185 31.00 -22.74 22.98
N LYS A 186 32.21 -22.72 23.53
CA LYS A 186 33.29 -23.61 23.09
C LYS A 186 33.08 -24.97 23.73
N GLN A 187 32.89 -26.00 22.90
CA GLN A 187 32.72 -27.36 23.40
C GLN A 187 34.01 -27.85 24.04
N ALA A 188 33.94 -28.20 25.32
CA ALA A 188 35.09 -28.67 26.09
C ALA A 188 34.62 -29.39 27.37
N ALA A 189 35.47 -30.22 27.95
CA ALA A 189 35.24 -30.80 29.26
C ALA A 189 35.56 -29.79 30.38
N PRO A 190 34.68 -29.62 31.39
CA PRO A 190 34.93 -28.71 32.51
C PRO A 190 36.11 -29.18 33.38
N PRO A 191 36.95 -28.26 33.88
CA PRO A 191 37.94 -28.56 34.90
C PRO A 191 37.30 -29.17 36.15
N ALA A 192 38.01 -30.03 36.88
CA ALA A 192 37.48 -30.73 38.05
C ALA A 192 36.95 -29.81 39.18
N GLN A 193 37.35 -28.54 39.21
CA GLN A 193 36.91 -27.53 40.19
C GLN A 193 35.91 -26.51 39.63
N ALA A 194 35.51 -26.62 38.36
CA ALA A 194 34.59 -25.66 37.75
C ALA A 194 33.15 -25.90 38.22
N THR A 195 32.44 -24.81 38.55
CA THR A 195 31.00 -24.85 38.82
C THR A 195 30.25 -24.91 37.49
N LEU A 196 29.43 -25.95 37.30
CA LEU A 196 28.67 -26.18 36.08
C LEU A 196 27.22 -25.67 36.24
N THR A 197 26.83 -24.68 35.44
CA THR A 197 25.46 -24.16 35.41
C THR A 197 24.62 -24.98 34.44
N LEU A 198 23.57 -25.64 34.93
CA LEU A 198 22.67 -26.44 34.11
C LEU A 198 21.59 -25.57 33.44
N ILE A 199 21.46 -25.70 32.12
CA ILE A 199 20.47 -25.01 31.30
C ILE A 199 19.60 -26.08 30.62
N LYS A 200 18.33 -26.17 31.04
CA LYS A 200 17.40 -27.15 30.48
C LYS A 200 16.41 -26.50 29.53
N ALA A 201 16.19 -27.11 28.37
CA ALA A 201 15.24 -26.65 27.36
C ALA A 201 13.77 -26.59 27.86
N ASP A 202 13.42 -27.39 28.88
CA ASP A 202 12.08 -27.45 29.46
C ASP A 202 11.80 -26.30 30.46
N ASN A 203 12.82 -25.66 31.02
CA ASN A 203 12.71 -24.72 32.15
C ASN A 203 13.43 -23.37 31.91
N LEU A 204 13.25 -22.77 30.73
CA LEU A 204 13.94 -21.54 30.30
C LEU A 204 13.10 -20.25 30.42
N THR A 205 11.96 -20.28 31.12
CA THR A 205 11.12 -19.09 31.34
C THR A 205 11.83 -17.96 32.09
N SER A 206 12.91 -18.27 32.81
CA SER A 206 13.85 -17.29 33.37
C SER A 206 15.26 -17.86 33.27
N PRO A 207 16.01 -17.56 32.20
CA PRO A 207 17.35 -18.13 32.01
C PRO A 207 18.27 -17.70 33.17
N PRO A 208 19.15 -18.60 33.65
CA PRO A 208 20.11 -18.25 34.68
C PRO A 208 21.03 -17.10 34.20
N VAL A 209 21.53 -16.31 35.14
CA VAL A 209 22.55 -15.30 34.85
C VAL A 209 23.83 -16.03 34.45
N ILE A 210 24.28 -15.82 33.21
CA ILE A 210 25.44 -16.48 32.62
C ILE A 210 26.41 -15.39 32.15
N ALA A 211 27.65 -15.49 32.60
CA ALA A 211 28.74 -14.62 32.20
C ALA A 211 29.67 -15.31 31.20
N VAL A 212 30.47 -14.50 30.48
CA VAL A 212 31.57 -15.00 29.67
C VAL A 212 32.60 -15.69 30.58
N GLY A 213 33.03 -16.89 30.21
CA GLY A 213 33.94 -17.73 30.99
C GLY A 213 33.26 -18.77 31.87
N ASP A 214 31.94 -18.67 32.11
CA ASP A 214 31.18 -19.67 32.87
C ASP A 214 31.14 -21.03 32.16
N TRP A 215 31.10 -22.09 32.96
CA TRP A 215 30.90 -23.45 32.47
C TRP A 215 29.43 -23.82 32.53
N VAL A 216 28.87 -24.28 31.41
CA VAL A 216 27.46 -24.61 31.30
C VAL A 216 27.24 -26.02 30.75
N GLN A 217 26.14 -26.63 31.15
CA GLN A 217 25.61 -27.85 30.56
C GLN A 217 24.25 -27.55 29.95
N LEU A 218 24.13 -27.72 28.64
CA LEU A 218 22.85 -27.70 27.95
C LEU A 218 22.23 -29.09 28.01
N ASP A 219 20.93 -29.14 28.28
CA ASP A 219 20.17 -30.40 28.34
C ASP A 219 18.82 -30.25 27.62
N GLY A 220 18.48 -31.23 26.79
CA GLY A 220 17.20 -31.26 26.07
C GLY A 220 17.09 -30.36 24.83
N PHE A 221 18.19 -29.83 24.29
CA PHE A 221 18.17 -28.94 23.13
C PHE A 221 18.00 -29.69 21.81
N MET A 222 17.60 -28.98 20.75
CA MET A 222 17.47 -29.50 19.38
C MET A 222 18.52 -28.88 18.46
N VAL A 223 19.12 -29.67 17.58
CA VAL A 223 20.00 -29.18 16.51
C VAL A 223 19.18 -28.53 15.40
N THR A 224 19.44 -27.25 15.13
CA THR A 224 18.76 -26.51 14.07
C THR A 224 19.63 -26.37 12.81
N LYS A 225 20.93 -26.13 12.98
CA LYS A 225 21.89 -25.99 11.87
C LYS A 225 23.22 -26.66 12.22
N VAL A 226 23.85 -27.26 11.22
CA VAL A 226 25.19 -27.82 11.30
C VAL A 226 26.03 -27.18 10.20
N HIS A 227 27.20 -26.64 10.55
CA HIS A 227 28.16 -26.05 9.63
C HIS A 227 29.46 -26.85 9.68
N PRO A 228 29.57 -27.96 8.92
CA PRO A 228 30.72 -28.86 9.00
C PRO A 228 32.05 -28.20 8.69
N GLY A 229 32.07 -27.23 7.76
CA GLY A 229 33.29 -26.52 7.35
C GLY A 229 33.89 -25.64 8.44
N ASP A 230 33.04 -25.10 9.31
CA ASP A 230 33.45 -24.16 10.38
C ASP A 230 33.59 -24.85 11.74
N GLY A 231 33.22 -26.14 11.84
CA GLY A 231 33.19 -26.85 13.13
C GLY A 231 32.12 -26.32 14.08
N GLU A 232 31.00 -25.81 13.54
CA GLU A 232 29.94 -25.17 14.31
C GLU A 232 28.60 -25.90 14.26
N VAL A 233 27.87 -25.88 15.39
CA VAL A 233 26.52 -26.44 15.51
C VAL A 233 25.61 -25.42 16.20
N THR A 234 24.45 -25.14 15.62
CA THR A 234 23.44 -24.26 16.24
C THR A 234 22.34 -25.11 16.88
N LEU A 235 22.11 -24.87 18.17
CA LEU A 235 21.08 -25.48 18.98
C LEU A 235 19.97 -24.47 19.30
N ASN A 236 18.74 -24.95 19.44
CA ASN A 236 17.60 -24.18 19.93
C ASN A 236 16.69 -25.05 20.83
N ILE A 237 15.72 -24.45 21.49
CA ILE A 237 14.69 -25.17 22.24
C ILE A 237 13.82 -25.97 21.24
N PRO A 238 13.46 -27.22 21.53
CA PRO A 238 12.51 -27.97 20.71
C PRO A 238 11.14 -27.28 20.62
N PRO A 239 10.48 -27.26 19.46
CA PRO A 239 9.15 -26.69 19.33
C PRO A 239 8.14 -27.42 20.23
N ARG A 240 7.25 -26.67 20.90
CA ARG A 240 6.20 -27.22 21.78
C ARG A 240 4.86 -27.22 21.04
N ALA A 241 4.33 -28.39 20.73
CA ALA A 241 3.10 -28.55 19.94
C ALA A 241 1.85 -27.90 20.55
N GLU A 242 1.84 -27.69 21.87
CA GLU A 242 0.69 -27.16 22.62
C GLU A 242 0.63 -25.62 22.69
N VAL A 243 1.73 -24.93 22.39
CA VAL A 243 1.81 -23.46 22.49
C VAL A 243 1.85 -22.89 21.08
N GLY A 244 0.95 -21.97 20.74
CA GLY A 244 0.88 -21.34 19.41
C GLY A 244 2.15 -20.61 18.97
N PHE A 245 3.10 -20.40 19.90
CA PHE A 245 4.42 -19.83 19.67
C PHE A 245 5.48 -20.68 20.35
N SER A 246 6.52 -21.08 19.60
CA SER A 246 7.61 -21.89 20.15
C SER A 246 8.65 -20.99 20.83
N PRO A 247 9.04 -21.27 22.09
CA PRO A 247 10.11 -20.53 22.76
C PRO A 247 11.43 -20.68 21.99
N SER A 248 12.25 -19.62 22.01
CA SER A 248 13.58 -19.61 21.40
C SER A 248 14.66 -19.28 22.43
N PHE A 249 15.74 -20.06 22.37
CA PHE A 249 17.00 -19.80 23.05
C PHE A 249 18.13 -20.43 22.22
N ARG A 250 18.73 -19.62 21.36
CA ARG A 250 19.70 -20.06 20.35
C ARG A 250 21.11 -20.07 20.90
N VAL A 251 21.76 -21.22 20.78
CA VAL A 251 23.14 -21.43 21.23
C VAL A 251 24.00 -21.95 20.09
N ARG A 252 25.17 -21.34 19.88
CA ARG A 252 26.16 -21.81 18.91
C ARG A 252 27.27 -22.56 19.65
N LEU A 253 27.49 -23.81 19.28
CA LEU A 253 28.68 -24.56 19.64
C LEU A 253 29.78 -24.26 18.62
N VAL A 254 30.98 -23.98 19.11
CA VAL A 254 32.18 -23.79 18.29
C VAL A 254 33.27 -24.77 18.72
N GLY A 255 34.14 -25.15 17.77
CA GLY A 255 35.21 -26.12 18.02
C GLY A 255 34.70 -27.54 18.25
N VAL A 256 33.63 -27.94 17.56
CA VAL A 256 33.01 -29.26 17.69
C VAL A 256 33.88 -30.30 16.99
N GLU A 257 34.60 -31.14 17.74
CA GLU A 257 35.51 -32.17 17.19
C GLU A 257 34.74 -33.30 16.48
N ASP A 258 33.60 -33.73 17.03
CA ASP A 258 32.78 -34.84 16.52
C ASP A 258 31.55 -34.35 15.73
N ILE A 259 31.74 -33.37 14.83
CA ILE A 259 30.62 -32.72 14.13
C ILE A 259 29.72 -33.69 13.33
N ALA A 260 30.28 -34.82 12.88
CA ALA A 260 29.56 -35.87 12.16
C ALA A 260 28.46 -36.54 12.99
N ASN A 261 28.50 -36.42 14.32
CA ASN A 261 27.48 -36.97 15.22
C ASN A 261 26.26 -36.07 15.37
N TYR A 262 26.30 -34.85 14.82
CA TYR A 262 25.19 -33.90 14.87
C TYR A 262 24.40 -33.93 13.56
N LEU A 263 23.09 -34.21 13.66
CA LEU A 263 22.17 -34.17 12.51
C LEU A 263 21.16 -33.05 12.69
N SER A 264 20.77 -32.37 11.60
CA SER A 264 19.69 -31.37 11.65
C SER A 264 18.39 -32.02 12.16
N ASN A 265 17.66 -31.30 13.02
CA ASN A 265 16.47 -31.75 13.75
C ASN A 265 16.70 -32.87 14.79
N GLN A 266 17.95 -33.18 15.13
CA GLN A 266 18.24 -34.09 16.25
C GLN A 266 17.75 -33.47 17.57
N LEU A 267 16.93 -34.23 18.29
CA LEU A 267 16.33 -33.83 19.58
C LEU A 267 17.19 -34.25 20.77
N SER A 268 16.94 -33.61 21.92
CA SER A 268 17.47 -33.99 23.23
C SER A 268 19.00 -34.08 23.28
N VAL A 269 19.67 -33.11 22.66
CA VAL A 269 21.12 -32.95 22.74
C VAL A 269 21.51 -32.44 24.12
N THR A 270 22.48 -33.12 24.72
CA THR A 270 23.16 -32.69 25.94
C THR A 270 24.62 -32.37 25.59
N VAL A 271 25.09 -31.19 25.97
CA VAL A 271 26.46 -30.75 25.68
C VAL A 271 26.99 -29.86 26.80
N GLN A 272 28.30 -29.98 27.05
CA GLN A 272 29.02 -29.15 28.01
C GLN A 272 30.03 -28.26 27.28
N GLY A 273 30.29 -27.09 27.84
CA GLY A 273 31.33 -26.21 27.35
C GLY A 273 31.46 -24.92 28.13
N GLN A 274 32.42 -24.11 27.72
CA GLN A 274 32.68 -22.80 28.30
C GLN A 274 32.04 -21.71 27.44
N VAL A 275 31.36 -20.76 28.08
CA VAL A 275 30.73 -19.63 27.40
C VAL A 275 31.79 -18.67 26.89
N GLU A 276 31.93 -18.53 25.57
CA GLU A 276 32.83 -17.55 24.95
C GLU A 276 32.18 -16.18 24.80
N LYS A 277 30.89 -16.16 24.43
CA LYS A 277 30.12 -14.92 24.25
C LYS A 277 28.69 -15.11 24.71
N THR A 278 28.11 -14.06 25.28
CA THR A 278 26.68 -13.96 25.56
C THR A 278 26.02 -13.01 24.55
N ARG A 279 24.69 -13.03 24.44
CA ARG A 279 23.95 -12.02 23.65
C ARG A 279 24.36 -10.60 24.02
N HIS A 280 24.47 -10.32 25.31
CA HIS A 280 24.81 -8.99 25.80
C HIS A 280 26.23 -8.61 25.36
N SER A 281 27.22 -9.49 25.56
CA SER A 281 28.60 -9.20 25.14
C SER A 281 28.74 -9.07 23.63
N LEU A 282 27.92 -9.79 22.84
CA LEU A 282 27.85 -9.62 21.39
C LEU A 282 27.33 -8.23 21.01
N LEU A 283 26.22 -7.79 21.59
CA LEU A 283 25.67 -6.45 21.36
C LEU A 283 26.66 -5.36 21.77
N GLU A 284 27.30 -5.49 22.93
CA GLU A 284 28.37 -4.57 23.36
C GLU A 284 29.50 -4.51 22.32
N SER A 285 29.93 -5.66 21.80
CA SER A 285 30.99 -5.69 20.77
C SER A 285 30.58 -4.98 19.48
N TYR A 286 29.32 -5.10 19.07
CA TYR A 286 28.80 -4.40 17.89
C TYR A 286 28.72 -2.89 18.10
N VAL A 287 28.32 -2.44 19.29
CA VAL A 287 28.30 -1.01 19.64
C VAL A 287 29.72 -0.44 19.71
N ARG A 288 30.66 -1.12 20.38
CA ARG A 288 32.08 -0.71 20.42
C ARG A 288 32.67 -0.58 19.02
N GLN A 289 32.40 -1.56 18.15
CA GLN A 289 32.82 -1.53 16.75
C GLN A 289 32.21 -0.35 15.98
N ALA A 290 30.92 -0.06 16.18
CA ALA A 290 30.23 1.00 15.45
C ALA A 290 30.66 2.42 15.88
N PHE A 291 31.08 2.59 17.13
CA PHE A 291 31.42 3.90 17.70
C PHE A 291 32.92 4.09 17.97
N ASP A 292 33.78 3.16 17.53
CA ASP A 292 35.23 3.19 17.77
C ASP A 292 35.57 3.48 19.25
N GLU A 293 34.92 2.75 20.16
CA GLU A 293 35.03 2.89 21.63
C GLU A 293 34.58 4.25 22.22
N MET A 294 34.03 5.18 21.42
CA MET A 294 33.58 6.50 21.92
C MET A 294 32.36 6.44 22.85
N ILE A 295 31.55 5.39 22.73
CA ILE A 295 30.41 5.12 23.62
C ILE A 295 30.76 3.93 24.49
N ASP A 296 30.73 4.12 25.81
CA ASP A 296 30.80 2.99 26.75
C ASP A 296 29.42 2.30 26.83
N PRO A 297 29.29 1.04 26.34
CA PRO A 297 28.04 0.28 26.36
C PRO A 297 27.43 0.10 27.75
N ALA A 298 28.23 0.23 28.81
CA ALA A 298 27.78 0.13 30.20
C ALA A 298 27.13 1.41 30.73
N THR A 299 27.29 2.56 30.04
CA THR A 299 26.73 3.83 30.53
C THR A 299 25.20 3.80 30.47
N PRO A 300 24.47 4.13 31.56
CA PRO A 300 23.01 4.06 31.58
C PRO A 300 22.31 5.00 30.61
N GLN A 301 22.92 6.15 30.33
CA GLN A 301 22.36 7.19 29.48
C GLN A 301 23.41 7.72 28.49
N LEU A 302 22.96 8.13 27.32
CA LEU A 302 23.77 8.55 26.19
C LEU A 302 23.60 10.06 25.96
N PRO A 303 24.68 10.85 25.94
CA PRO A 303 24.59 12.28 25.68
C PRO A 303 24.36 12.57 24.20
N LEU A 304 23.33 13.37 23.89
CA LEU A 304 23.14 13.92 22.54
C LEU A 304 24.15 15.04 22.28
N THR A 305 24.93 14.95 21.19
CA THR A 305 25.95 15.97 20.87
C THR A 305 25.35 17.17 20.12
N THR A 306 24.24 16.98 19.42
CA THR A 306 23.41 18.03 18.83
C THR A 306 22.12 18.19 19.62
N GLY A 307 21.87 19.39 20.15
CA GLY A 307 20.65 19.67 20.92
C GLY A 307 19.38 19.42 20.08
N PRO A 308 18.31 18.86 20.66
CA PRO A 308 17.04 18.68 19.95
C PRO A 308 16.44 20.04 19.57
N VAL A 309 15.69 20.06 18.47
CA VAL A 309 15.02 21.27 17.93
C VAL A 309 14.08 21.91 18.99
N PHE A 310 13.63 21.15 19.99
CA PHE A 310 12.66 21.60 21.00
C PHE A 310 13.15 21.59 22.47
N SER A 311 14.40 21.21 22.78
CA SER A 311 14.91 21.25 24.16
C SER A 311 16.29 21.92 24.27
N PRO A 312 16.41 23.05 24.99
CA PRO A 312 17.68 23.78 25.16
C PRO A 312 18.66 23.14 26.17
N ALA A 313 18.38 21.94 26.68
CA ALA A 313 19.25 21.19 27.57
C ALA A 313 19.95 20.04 26.83
N ALA A 314 21.16 19.67 27.29
CA ALA A 314 21.80 18.42 26.90
C ALA A 314 20.91 17.25 27.33
N LEU A 315 20.14 16.72 26.38
CA LEU A 315 19.22 15.61 26.62
C LEU A 315 20.02 14.30 26.66
N LEU A 316 19.77 13.51 27.71
CA LEU A 316 20.39 12.21 27.95
C LEU A 316 19.39 11.12 27.56
N LEU A 317 19.66 10.36 26.51
CA LEU A 317 18.79 9.27 26.07
C LEU A 317 19.09 7.98 26.85
N PRO A 318 18.10 7.13 27.17
CA PRO A 318 18.34 5.83 27.79
C PRO A 318 19.18 4.94 26.87
N ASN A 319 20.18 4.25 27.42
CA ASN A 319 20.98 3.30 26.67
C ASN A 319 20.18 2.00 26.46
N PRO A 320 19.89 1.63 25.20
CA PRO A 320 19.00 0.51 24.92
C PRO A 320 19.57 -0.86 25.32
N LEU A 321 20.90 -0.98 25.50
CA LEU A 321 21.53 -2.21 26.00
C LEU A 321 21.18 -2.51 27.47
N GLN A 322 20.77 -1.51 28.25
CA GLN A 322 20.49 -1.66 29.67
C GLN A 322 19.07 -2.19 29.94
N THR A 323 18.19 -2.17 28.94
CA THR A 323 16.75 -2.39 29.15
C THR A 323 16.14 -3.43 28.21
N TYR A 324 16.80 -3.78 27.09
CA TYR A 324 16.23 -4.72 26.10
C TYR A 324 15.88 -6.09 26.70
N GLN A 325 16.66 -6.58 27.67
CA GLN A 325 16.38 -7.86 28.32
C GLN A 325 15.08 -7.83 29.11
N THR A 326 14.83 -6.73 29.83
CA THR A 326 13.56 -6.49 30.53
C THR A 326 12.40 -6.40 29.52
N LEU A 327 12.60 -5.75 28.37
CA LEU A 327 11.58 -5.68 27.32
C LEU A 327 11.19 -7.07 26.78
N LEU A 328 12.15 -7.97 26.59
CA LEU A 328 11.89 -9.34 26.13
C LEU A 328 11.12 -10.19 27.17
N GLN A 329 11.37 -9.93 28.46
CA GLN A 329 10.74 -10.67 29.56
C GLN A 329 9.29 -10.21 29.83
N ASN A 330 8.87 -9.08 29.27
CA ASN A 330 7.52 -8.57 29.44
C ASN A 330 6.48 -9.44 28.73
N PHE A 331 5.34 -9.57 29.39
CA PHE A 331 4.09 -10.04 28.80
C PHE A 331 3.26 -8.81 28.46
N ILE A 332 2.83 -8.70 27.21
CA ILE A 332 1.98 -7.61 26.74
C ILE A 332 0.76 -8.18 26.02
N GLU A 333 -0.31 -7.39 25.96
CA GLU A 333 -1.45 -7.68 25.12
C GLU A 333 -1.16 -7.17 23.71
N VAL A 334 -1.34 -8.02 22.69
CA VAL A 334 -1.05 -7.69 21.29
C VAL A 334 -2.11 -8.23 20.35
N ARG A 335 -2.09 -7.76 19.10
CA ARG A 335 -2.74 -8.46 17.98
C ARG A 335 -1.80 -9.45 17.35
N ILE A 336 -2.27 -10.67 17.12
CA ILE A 336 -1.56 -11.70 16.36
C ILE A 336 -2.24 -11.87 15.00
N SER A 337 -1.46 -11.80 13.94
CA SER A 337 -1.90 -12.09 12.56
C SER A 337 -0.88 -12.97 11.86
N THR A 338 -1.20 -13.42 10.64
CA THR A 338 -0.15 -13.86 9.73
C THR A 338 0.82 -12.69 9.52
N VAL A 339 2.11 -12.97 9.49
CA VAL A 339 3.17 -11.99 9.19
C VAL A 339 4.12 -12.62 8.19
N HIS A 340 4.70 -11.80 7.32
CA HIS A 340 5.73 -12.26 6.40
C HIS A 340 7.00 -12.69 7.15
N GLY A 341 7.34 -12.03 8.26
CA GLY A 341 8.49 -12.38 9.10
C GLY A 341 9.82 -11.75 8.65
N ASP A 342 9.97 -11.47 7.36
CA ASP A 342 11.12 -10.73 6.80
C ASP A 342 10.68 -9.82 5.63
N LEU A 343 9.65 -9.00 5.86
CA LEU A 343 9.18 -8.02 4.87
C LEU A 343 10.16 -6.85 4.74
N ASN A 344 11.28 -7.07 4.05
CA ASN A 344 12.26 -6.04 3.73
C ASN A 344 12.05 -5.50 2.30
N PHE A 345 12.78 -4.44 1.93
CA PHE A 345 12.59 -3.79 0.62
C PHE A 345 12.98 -4.64 -0.59
N GLU A 346 13.82 -5.67 -0.42
CA GLU A 346 14.19 -6.58 -1.51
C GLU A 346 13.11 -7.65 -1.76
N ASN A 347 12.32 -7.96 -0.73
CA ASN A 347 11.24 -8.95 -0.80
C ASN A 347 9.92 -8.38 -1.33
N ILE A 348 9.89 -7.08 -1.68
CA ILE A 348 8.77 -6.41 -2.31
C ILE A 348 9.22 -5.99 -3.72
N LEU A 349 8.69 -6.65 -4.74
CA LEU A 349 8.97 -6.32 -6.15
C LEU A 349 7.88 -5.41 -6.71
N ILE A 350 8.26 -4.35 -7.41
CA ILE A 350 7.38 -3.33 -7.97
C ILE A 350 7.39 -3.42 -9.49
N ASP A 351 6.20 -3.36 -10.09
CA ASP A 351 6.04 -3.04 -11.51
C ASP A 351 5.85 -1.51 -11.66
N PRO A 352 6.88 -0.77 -12.12
CA PRO A 352 6.83 0.68 -12.16
C PRO A 352 5.87 1.23 -13.22
N GLN A 353 5.44 0.43 -14.21
CA GLN A 353 4.56 0.90 -15.30
C GLN A 353 3.11 0.96 -14.87
N ILE A 354 2.66 -0.03 -14.09
CA ILE A 354 1.28 -0.14 -13.62
C ILE A 354 1.12 0.19 -12.12
N GLY A 355 2.22 0.33 -11.38
CA GLY A 355 2.21 0.64 -9.95
C GLY A 355 1.63 -0.48 -9.09
N ASP A 356 1.94 -1.73 -9.47
CA ASP A 356 1.54 -2.94 -8.73
C ASP A 356 2.75 -3.58 -8.03
N PHE A 357 2.51 -4.50 -7.09
CA PHE A 357 3.57 -5.14 -6.32
C PHE A 357 3.41 -6.66 -6.19
N ILE A 358 4.53 -7.33 -5.92
CA ILE A 358 4.63 -8.77 -5.71
C ILE A 358 5.49 -9.03 -4.48
N LEU A 359 5.05 -9.94 -3.62
CA LEU A 359 5.85 -10.43 -2.51
C LEU A 359 6.60 -11.71 -2.89
N ILE A 360 7.82 -11.83 -2.39
CA ILE A 360 8.69 -13.00 -2.55
C ILE A 360 9.32 -13.38 -1.21
N ASP A 361 9.90 -14.57 -1.12
CA ASP A 361 10.58 -15.08 0.07
C ASP A 361 9.67 -15.36 1.27
N PHE A 362 8.77 -16.32 1.11
CA PHE A 362 7.79 -16.69 2.13
C PHE A 362 8.34 -17.62 3.22
N ALA A 363 9.65 -17.86 3.27
CA ALA A 363 10.27 -18.85 4.17
C ALA A 363 10.07 -18.54 5.66
N THR A 364 9.90 -17.27 5.99
CA THR A 364 9.71 -16.77 7.37
C THR A 364 8.26 -16.48 7.70
N VAL A 365 7.31 -16.80 6.81
CA VAL A 365 5.88 -16.54 7.05
C VAL A 365 5.39 -17.43 8.19
N HIS A 366 4.83 -16.79 9.20
CA HIS A 366 4.29 -17.47 10.38
C HIS A 366 3.15 -16.65 11.01
N LEU A 367 2.49 -17.22 12.01
CA LEU A 367 1.60 -16.48 12.87
C LEU A 367 2.45 -15.72 13.91
N GLY A 368 2.35 -14.39 13.96
CA GLY A 368 3.24 -13.52 14.73
C GLY A 368 2.54 -12.25 15.22
N HIS A 369 3.28 -11.41 15.94
CA HIS A 369 2.79 -10.10 16.35
C HIS A 369 2.46 -9.24 15.11
N ALA A 370 1.25 -8.71 14.98
CA ALA A 370 0.76 -8.01 13.78
C ALA A 370 1.61 -6.80 13.33
N LEU A 371 2.43 -6.23 14.22
CA LEU A 371 3.37 -5.15 13.91
C LEU A 371 4.67 -5.59 13.24
N HIS A 372 5.00 -6.90 13.26
CA HIS A 372 6.31 -7.45 12.88
C HIS A 372 6.79 -6.95 11.50
N ASP A 373 5.94 -7.06 10.48
CA ASP A 373 6.28 -6.64 9.12
C ASP A 373 6.49 -5.13 8.98
N LEU A 374 5.69 -4.32 9.69
CA LEU A 374 5.78 -2.86 9.66
C LEU A 374 7.02 -2.34 10.40
N LEU A 375 7.37 -2.97 11.52
CA LEU A 375 8.61 -2.71 12.25
C LEU A 375 9.85 -3.10 11.43
N ARG A 376 9.76 -4.19 10.66
CA ARG A 376 10.81 -4.60 9.72
C ARG A 376 11.00 -3.54 8.63
N LEU A 377 9.93 -3.02 8.05
CA LEU A 377 9.99 -1.93 7.06
C LEU A 377 10.56 -0.64 7.65
N GLU A 378 10.14 -0.22 8.85
CA GLU A 378 10.70 0.97 9.52
C GLU A 378 12.21 0.79 9.76
N THR A 379 12.64 -0.40 10.18
CA THR A 379 14.06 -0.73 10.34
C THR A 379 14.85 -0.59 9.04
N GLU A 380 14.30 -1.04 7.90
CA GLU A 380 14.95 -0.87 6.59
C GLU A 380 15.10 0.60 6.20
N VAL A 381 14.12 1.46 6.50
CA VAL A 381 14.27 2.92 6.29
C VAL A 381 15.44 3.45 7.09
N VAL A 382 15.54 3.06 8.36
CA VAL A 382 16.55 3.55 9.31
C VAL A 382 17.96 3.13 8.94
N ILE A 383 18.14 1.89 8.45
CA ILE A 383 19.48 1.36 8.15
C ILE A 383 19.91 1.52 6.69
N LYS A 384 18.97 1.70 5.74
CA LYS A 384 19.29 1.83 4.31
C LYS A 384 19.06 3.23 3.74
N LEU A 385 17.97 3.90 4.11
CA LEU A 385 17.55 5.14 3.42
C LEU A 385 18.01 6.42 4.11
N ILE A 386 18.09 6.42 5.44
CA ILE A 386 18.54 7.58 6.23
C ILE A 386 20.07 7.77 6.18
N PRO A 387 20.92 6.73 6.35
CA PRO A 387 22.37 6.90 6.42
C PRO A 387 23.01 7.61 5.22
N PRO A 388 22.65 7.31 3.94
CA PRO A 388 23.20 8.04 2.79
C PRO A 388 22.94 9.56 2.87
N ILE A 389 21.75 9.95 3.34
CA ILE A 389 21.36 11.36 3.47
C ILE A 389 22.15 12.03 4.60
N LEU A 390 22.31 11.35 5.73
CA LEU A 390 23.11 11.87 6.84
C LEU A 390 24.58 12.07 6.43
N GLN A 391 25.16 11.14 5.68
CA GLN A 391 26.51 11.30 5.15
C GLN A 391 26.61 12.49 4.19
N GLN A 392 25.66 12.62 3.25
CA GLN A 392 25.67 13.68 2.24
C GLN A 392 25.45 15.08 2.85
N ALA A 393 24.60 15.18 3.88
CA ALA A 393 24.29 16.42 4.57
C ALA A 393 25.23 16.71 5.75
N GLU A 394 26.25 15.85 5.98
CA GLU A 394 27.18 15.94 7.12
C GLU A 394 26.45 16.01 8.49
N LEU A 395 25.31 15.32 8.60
CA LEU A 395 24.51 15.27 9.81
C LEU A 395 24.91 14.09 10.70
N PRO A 396 24.88 14.24 12.03
CA PRO A 396 25.27 13.18 12.95
C PRO A 396 24.19 12.08 13.04
N PRO A 397 24.56 10.83 13.37
CA PRO A 397 23.63 9.69 13.39
C PRO A 397 22.47 9.84 14.39
N GLU A 398 22.67 10.56 15.50
CA GLU A 398 21.63 10.86 16.48
C GLU A 398 20.50 11.77 15.94
N THR A 399 20.64 12.33 14.74
CA THR A 399 19.58 13.07 14.02
C THR A 399 18.27 12.27 13.91
N ILE A 400 18.36 10.94 13.93
CA ILE A 400 17.19 10.04 13.97
C ILE A 400 16.25 10.33 15.15
N PHE A 401 16.76 10.85 16.27
CA PHE A 401 15.93 11.26 17.41
C PHE A 401 14.94 12.36 17.01
N SER A 402 15.42 13.42 16.34
CA SER A 402 14.56 14.50 15.83
C SER A 402 13.52 13.98 14.85
N ILE A 403 13.88 13.03 13.98
CA ILE A 403 12.93 12.39 13.05
C ILE A 403 11.84 11.65 13.84
N TYR A 404 12.19 10.90 14.88
CA TYR A 404 11.25 10.13 15.69
C TYR A 404 10.36 11.01 16.58
N GLU A 405 10.90 12.09 17.13
CA GLU A 405 10.14 13.11 17.86
C GLU A 405 9.09 13.76 16.94
N GLN A 406 9.51 14.17 15.74
CA GLN A 406 8.59 14.70 14.73
C GLN A 406 7.56 13.64 14.33
N LEU A 407 7.92 12.37 14.16
CA LEU A 407 6.93 11.32 13.86
C LEU A 407 5.93 11.14 15.01
N TYR A 408 6.37 11.15 16.27
CA TYR A 408 5.49 11.05 17.44
C TYR A 408 4.43 12.16 17.41
N LEU A 409 4.83 13.40 17.13
CA LEU A 409 3.92 14.56 17.07
C LEU A 409 2.98 14.58 15.85
N THR A 410 3.27 13.81 14.81
CA THR A 410 2.64 13.98 13.47
C THR A 410 1.91 12.76 12.95
N THR A 411 2.02 11.63 13.63
CA THR A 411 1.36 10.39 13.20
C THR A 411 -0.16 10.52 13.27
N GLU A 412 -0.69 11.39 14.12
CA GLU A 412 -2.13 11.62 14.33
C GLU A 412 -2.72 12.72 13.44
N THR A 413 -1.90 13.66 12.95
CA THR A 413 -2.37 14.86 12.26
C THR A 413 -1.95 14.83 10.80
N ASP A 414 -2.90 14.98 9.87
CA ASP A 414 -2.60 14.99 8.44
C ASP A 414 -1.83 16.25 7.99
N ASP A 415 -2.00 17.35 8.74
CA ASP A 415 -1.64 18.72 8.36
C ASP A 415 -0.30 19.23 8.92
N TYR A 416 0.49 18.39 9.61
CA TYR A 416 1.77 18.83 10.18
C TYR A 416 2.91 18.70 9.16
N LEU A 417 3.56 19.84 8.86
CA LEU A 417 4.80 19.89 8.10
C LEU A 417 5.98 19.68 9.07
N PRO A 418 6.76 18.60 8.94
CA PRO A 418 7.84 18.31 9.88
C PRO A 418 8.97 19.33 9.76
N SER A 419 9.50 19.78 10.89
CA SER A 419 10.72 20.58 10.93
C SER A 419 11.92 19.63 10.89
N LEU A 420 12.29 19.20 9.69
CA LEU A 420 13.45 18.32 9.49
C LEU A 420 14.75 19.12 9.35
N PRO A 421 15.88 18.60 9.86
CA PRO A 421 17.19 19.26 9.73
C PRO A 421 17.67 19.42 8.29
N ASP A 422 17.21 18.56 7.38
CA ASP A 422 17.53 18.59 5.95
C ASP A 422 16.31 18.22 5.11
N ALA A 423 16.12 18.89 3.97
CA ALA A 423 14.98 18.67 3.07
C ALA A 423 14.99 17.27 2.41
N ALA A 424 16.16 16.66 2.18
CA ALA A 424 16.29 15.32 1.63
C ALA A 424 15.70 14.24 2.55
N LEU A 425 15.61 14.52 3.86
CA LEU A 425 14.94 13.63 4.84
C LEU A 425 13.42 13.59 4.67
N SER A 426 12.82 14.47 3.87
CA SER A 426 11.36 14.50 3.65
C SER A 426 10.80 13.18 3.09
N LYS A 427 11.51 12.56 2.15
CA LYS A 427 11.11 11.30 1.50
C LYS A 427 11.11 10.10 2.47
N PRO A 428 12.19 9.80 3.21
CA PRO A 428 12.16 8.73 4.20
C PRO A 428 11.22 9.07 5.38
N PHE A 429 11.11 10.33 5.79
CA PHE A 429 10.14 10.74 6.82
C PHE A 429 8.70 10.44 6.41
N ARG A 430 8.33 10.76 5.16
CA ARG A 430 7.00 10.47 4.63
C ARG A 430 6.72 8.98 4.63
N LEU A 431 7.69 8.16 4.24
CA LEU A 431 7.59 6.70 4.25
C LEU A 431 7.39 6.16 5.69
N LEU A 432 8.19 6.62 6.65
CA LEU A 432 8.04 6.26 8.07
C LEU A 432 6.65 6.63 8.60
N ARG A 433 6.14 7.80 8.25
CA ARG A 433 4.80 8.24 8.66
C ARG A 433 3.70 7.34 8.08
N LEU A 434 3.84 6.87 6.83
CA LEU A 434 2.90 5.91 6.23
C LEU A 434 2.98 4.55 6.93
N ILE A 435 4.18 4.06 7.23
CA ILE A 435 4.39 2.82 7.99
C ILE A 435 3.70 2.92 9.35
N ARG A 436 3.93 4.00 10.11
CA ARG A 436 3.29 4.22 11.42
C ARG A 436 1.77 4.36 11.30
N LYS A 437 1.24 5.03 10.28
CA LYS A 437 -0.21 5.07 10.02
C LYS A 437 -0.82 3.68 9.80
N ALA A 438 -0.14 2.81 9.05
CA ALA A 438 -0.57 1.43 8.87
C ALA A 438 -0.48 0.64 10.20
N ALA A 439 0.60 0.87 10.96
CA ALA A 439 0.88 0.22 12.24
C ALA A 439 -0.15 0.57 13.31
N ARG A 440 -0.63 1.81 13.34
CA ARG A 440 -1.65 2.26 14.29
C ARG A 440 -2.88 1.35 14.27
N ARG A 441 -3.30 0.89 13.08
CA ARG A 441 -4.45 -0.03 12.94
C ARG A 441 -4.18 -1.45 13.44
N CYS A 442 -2.91 -1.81 13.64
CA CYS A 442 -2.49 -3.09 14.20
C CYS A 442 -2.30 -3.05 15.72
N LEU A 443 -2.27 -1.86 16.33
CA LEU A 443 -2.13 -1.72 17.79
C LEU A 443 -3.34 -2.32 18.52
N ILE A 444 -3.10 -2.78 19.75
CA ILE A 444 -4.19 -3.15 20.65
C ILE A 444 -5.03 -1.92 21.04
N ASP A 445 -4.35 -0.83 21.37
CA ASP A 445 -4.91 0.48 21.70
C ASP A 445 -4.36 1.50 20.68
N LEU A 446 -5.26 2.09 19.90
CA LEU A 446 -4.92 2.97 18.77
C LEU A 446 -4.19 4.25 19.20
N ASP A 447 -4.28 4.62 20.47
CA ASP A 447 -3.71 5.85 21.02
C ASP A 447 -2.50 5.56 21.94
N ASN A 448 -2.17 4.28 22.18
CA ASN A 448 -1.03 3.86 22.98
C ASN A 448 0.05 3.19 22.14
N TRP A 449 1.19 3.88 21.99
CA TRP A 449 2.32 3.44 21.17
C TRP A 449 3.35 2.59 21.93
N ASP A 450 3.11 2.23 23.19
CA ASP A 450 4.03 1.44 24.01
C ASP A 450 4.42 0.12 23.32
N GLU A 451 3.43 -0.62 22.83
CA GLU A 451 3.59 -1.88 22.10
C GLU A 451 4.53 -1.70 20.90
N TYR A 452 4.37 -0.59 20.16
CA TYR A 452 5.18 -0.23 19.01
C TYR A 452 6.62 0.06 19.40
N TYR A 453 6.85 0.97 20.35
CA TYR A 453 8.20 1.42 20.71
C TYR A 453 9.02 0.32 21.39
N ARG A 454 8.40 -0.49 22.26
CA ARG A 454 9.04 -1.67 22.86
C ARG A 454 9.57 -2.60 21.77
N SER A 455 8.75 -2.88 20.76
CA SER A 455 9.08 -3.78 19.67
C SER A 455 10.12 -3.19 18.71
N LEU A 456 9.98 -1.90 18.38
CA LEU A 456 10.91 -1.16 17.50
C LEU A 456 12.32 -1.13 18.07
N THR A 457 12.47 -0.90 19.38
CA THR A 457 13.76 -0.99 20.07
C THR A 457 14.46 -2.33 19.82
N ILE A 458 13.73 -3.45 19.92
CA ILE A 458 14.32 -4.79 19.72
C ILE A 458 14.73 -5.00 18.25
N TYR A 459 13.92 -4.53 17.31
CA TYR A 459 14.26 -4.57 15.88
C TYR A 459 15.54 -3.81 15.55
N LEU A 460 15.65 -2.57 16.02
CA LEU A 460 16.79 -1.70 15.76
C LEU A 460 18.08 -2.22 16.42
N LEU A 461 18.00 -2.73 17.66
CA LEU A 461 19.13 -3.44 18.27
C LEU A 461 19.51 -4.72 17.52
N GLY A 462 18.51 -5.48 17.09
CA GLY A 462 18.72 -6.69 16.29
C GLY A 462 19.44 -6.41 14.97
N ALA A 463 19.22 -5.24 14.37
CA ALA A 463 19.86 -4.84 13.12
C ALA A 463 21.39 -4.76 13.22
N LEU A 464 21.96 -4.49 14.39
CA LEU A 464 23.40 -4.39 14.62
C LEU A 464 24.16 -5.69 14.29
N LYS A 465 23.49 -6.85 14.32
CA LYS A 465 24.12 -8.13 14.04
C LYS A 465 24.43 -8.33 12.55
N TYR A 466 23.69 -7.67 11.66
CA TYR A 466 23.76 -7.94 10.23
C TYR A 466 25.08 -7.45 9.63
N GLU A 467 25.71 -8.29 8.82
CA GLU A 467 26.98 -7.94 8.16
C GLU A 467 26.83 -6.80 7.16
N THR A 468 25.70 -6.72 6.44
CA THR A 468 25.39 -5.57 5.57
C THR A 468 25.38 -4.25 6.33
N VAL A 469 24.99 -4.26 7.60
CA VAL A 469 24.98 -3.06 8.44
C VAL A 469 26.41 -2.72 8.89
N ARG A 470 27.16 -3.73 9.37
CA ARG A 470 28.51 -3.56 9.94
C ARG A 470 29.61 -3.33 8.90
N HIS A 471 29.43 -3.79 7.67
CA HIS A 471 30.44 -3.75 6.60
C HIS A 471 29.92 -3.13 5.30
N SER A 472 28.86 -2.31 5.37
CA SER A 472 28.43 -1.51 4.21
C SER A 472 29.50 -0.49 3.79
N LEU A 473 29.39 0.01 2.56
CA LEU A 473 30.16 1.16 2.08
C LEU A 473 29.94 2.44 2.92
N LEU A 474 28.86 2.48 3.69
CA LEU A 474 28.51 3.57 4.60
C LEU A 474 28.83 3.25 6.07
N ALA A 475 29.42 2.09 6.35
CA ALA A 475 29.77 1.72 7.71
C ALA A 475 30.73 2.78 8.32
N PRO A 476 30.55 3.15 9.60
CA PRO A 476 29.65 2.53 10.59
C PRO A 476 28.23 3.13 10.66
N LEU A 477 27.89 4.07 9.77
CA LEU A 477 26.72 4.93 9.91
C LEU A 477 25.38 4.18 10.07
N PRO A 478 25.06 3.13 9.28
CA PRO A 478 23.83 2.35 9.49
C PRO A 478 23.70 1.74 10.88
N ALA A 479 24.79 1.24 11.46
CA ALA A 479 24.81 0.68 12.82
C ALA A 479 24.58 1.77 13.86
N GLN A 480 25.21 2.93 13.68
CA GLN A 480 25.05 4.08 14.57
C GLN A 480 23.62 4.62 14.54
N THR A 481 23.02 4.78 13.35
CA THR A 481 21.63 5.24 13.20
C THR A 481 20.64 4.25 13.82
N ALA A 482 20.86 2.93 13.66
CA ALA A 482 20.03 1.92 14.31
C ALA A 482 20.12 2.00 15.84
N PHE A 483 21.33 2.11 16.39
CA PHE A 483 21.55 2.21 17.83
C PHE A 483 20.90 3.46 18.43
N TRP A 484 21.11 4.63 17.82
CA TRP A 484 20.44 5.87 18.24
C TRP A 484 18.93 5.84 18.05
N GLY A 485 18.43 5.19 17.00
CA GLY A 485 17.00 4.97 16.80
C GLY A 485 16.39 4.09 17.91
N ALA A 486 17.12 3.08 18.39
CA ALA A 486 16.70 2.25 19.51
C ALA A 486 16.64 3.06 20.83
N ALA A 487 17.65 3.91 21.07
CA ALA A 487 17.65 4.84 22.22
C ALA A 487 16.50 5.85 22.14
N ALA A 488 16.23 6.40 20.95
CA ALA A 488 15.12 7.33 20.70
C ALA A 488 13.75 6.68 20.94
N ALA A 489 13.54 5.46 20.44
CA ALA A 489 12.31 4.70 20.70
C ALA A 489 12.08 4.46 22.20
N GLN A 490 13.15 4.17 22.95
CA GLN A 490 13.05 4.02 24.40
C GLN A 490 12.76 5.33 25.13
N GLN A 491 13.35 6.44 24.69
CA GLN A 491 13.03 7.76 25.25
C GLN A 491 11.54 8.06 25.08
N LEU A 492 10.99 7.86 23.88
CA LEU A 492 9.56 8.08 23.62
C LEU A 492 8.65 7.15 24.41
N LEU A 493 9.12 5.95 24.74
CA LEU A 493 8.40 5.00 25.60
C LEU A 493 8.39 5.43 27.08
N GLN A 494 9.46 6.06 27.57
CA GLN A 494 9.62 6.42 28.99
C GLN A 494 9.08 7.80 29.31
N ASP A 495 9.38 8.77 28.44
CA ASP A 495 9.07 10.19 28.64
C ASP A 495 8.78 10.84 27.27
N PRO A 496 7.56 10.62 26.73
CA PRO A 496 7.16 11.21 25.46
C PRO A 496 7.08 12.75 25.56
N PRO A 497 7.39 13.48 24.47
CA PRO A 497 7.30 14.94 24.47
C PRO A 497 5.90 15.41 24.88
N ASP A 498 5.84 16.28 25.88
CA ASP A 498 4.61 16.87 26.39
C ASP A 498 3.94 17.69 25.28
N ALA A 499 2.80 17.23 24.76
CA ALA A 499 2.07 17.87 23.64
C ALA A 499 1.65 19.32 23.94
N GLN A 500 1.79 19.77 25.21
CA GLN A 500 1.49 21.12 25.67
C GLN A 500 2.70 22.09 25.69
N GLN A 501 3.94 21.61 25.52
CA GLN A 501 5.17 22.41 25.68
C GLN A 501 5.88 22.78 24.36
N THR A 502 5.17 22.81 23.23
CA THR A 502 5.74 23.36 21.98
C THR A 502 5.76 24.89 22.01
N PRO A 503 6.85 25.58 21.57
CA PRO A 503 6.93 27.04 21.57
C PRO A 503 5.80 27.71 20.77
N THR A 504 4.88 28.32 21.51
CA THR A 504 4.21 29.61 21.24
C THR A 504 3.95 30.02 19.77
N ALA A 505 3.13 29.24 19.05
CA ALA A 505 2.27 29.77 17.97
C ALA A 505 0.77 29.49 18.20
N LEU A 506 0.42 28.80 19.31
CA LEU A 506 -0.90 28.20 19.52
C LEU A 506 -1.85 28.96 20.46
N SER A 507 -1.47 30.10 21.04
CA SER A 507 -2.37 30.81 21.98
C SER A 507 -3.42 31.72 21.32
N ARG A 508 -3.39 31.91 19.99
CA ARG A 508 -4.44 32.68 19.27
C ARG A 508 -5.54 31.83 18.66
N TYR A 509 -5.42 30.49 18.67
CA TYR A 509 -6.36 29.60 17.98
C TYR A 509 -7.16 28.65 18.88
N ARG A 510 -6.91 28.62 20.20
CA ARG A 510 -7.64 27.77 21.15
C ARG A 510 -9.13 28.12 21.34
N ASN A 511 -9.63 29.19 20.72
CA ASN A 511 -11.04 29.59 20.79
C ASN A 511 -11.70 29.68 19.41
N ARG A 512 -11.61 28.62 18.60
CA ARG A 512 -12.63 28.36 17.57
C ARG A 512 -13.20 26.96 17.78
N PRO A 513 -14.53 26.80 17.82
CA PRO A 513 -15.15 25.47 17.93
C PRO A 513 -14.59 24.59 16.81
N SER A 514 -14.16 23.37 17.15
CA SER A 514 -13.67 22.39 16.20
C SER A 514 -14.79 22.03 15.23
N ILE A 515 -14.77 22.63 14.05
CA ILE A 515 -15.61 22.17 12.94
C ILE A 515 -14.98 20.86 12.48
N ASP A 516 -15.66 19.75 12.74
CA ASP A 516 -15.30 18.47 12.12
C ASP A 516 -15.35 18.63 10.59
N LEU A 517 -14.18 18.64 9.94
CA LEU A 517 -14.01 18.96 8.53
C LEU A 517 -13.87 17.66 7.73
N GLU A 518 -14.91 17.33 6.96
CA GLU A 518 -14.93 16.19 6.04
C GLU A 518 -14.01 16.48 4.84
N ALA A 519 -13.17 15.50 4.47
CA ALA A 519 -12.25 15.61 3.34
C ALA A 519 -12.99 15.86 2.00
N PRO A 520 -12.40 16.65 1.07
CA PRO A 520 -13.06 17.09 -0.16
C PRO A 520 -13.08 16.03 -1.28
N PHE A 521 -12.76 14.76 -0.99
CA PHE A 521 -12.55 13.71 -1.99
C PHE A 521 -13.73 12.73 -2.09
N GLY A 522 -14.00 12.26 -3.30
CA GLY A 522 -15.07 11.28 -3.57
C GLY A 522 -16.48 11.86 -3.45
N THR A 523 -17.46 10.95 -3.50
CA THR A 523 -18.88 11.29 -3.34
C THR A 523 -19.18 11.64 -1.89
N MET A 524 -19.79 12.80 -1.66
CA MET A 524 -20.12 13.27 -0.31
C MET A 524 -21.22 12.41 0.31
N HIS A 525 -21.12 12.18 1.63
CA HIS A 525 -22.22 11.56 2.36
C HIS A 525 -23.51 12.39 2.21
N PRO A 526 -24.69 11.76 2.10
CA PRO A 526 -25.96 12.48 1.98
C PRO A 526 -26.27 13.45 3.14
N ASP A 527 -25.69 13.21 4.31
CA ASP A 527 -25.88 14.06 5.49
C ASP A 527 -24.70 15.05 5.70
N SER A 528 -23.78 15.15 4.75
CA SER A 528 -22.66 16.10 4.83
C SER A 528 -23.15 17.53 4.96
N LYS A 529 -22.65 18.24 5.98
CA LYS A 529 -22.87 19.67 6.19
C LYS A 529 -22.15 20.56 5.18
N PHE A 530 -21.24 20.00 4.37
CA PHE A 530 -20.46 20.74 3.37
C PHE A 530 -21.08 20.69 1.97
N TYR A 531 -22.22 20.01 1.81
CA TYR A 531 -22.97 20.05 0.57
C TYR A 531 -23.79 21.33 0.44
N ILE A 532 -23.68 21.96 -0.72
CA ILE A 532 -24.51 23.10 -1.11
C ILE A 532 -25.65 22.59 -1.98
N GLU A 533 -26.87 22.66 -1.46
CA GLU A 533 -28.08 22.33 -2.21
C GLU A 533 -28.32 23.42 -3.27
N ARG A 534 -28.37 23.02 -4.54
CA ARG A 534 -28.58 23.92 -5.69
C ARG A 534 -30.03 23.83 -6.12
N THR A 535 -30.44 24.71 -7.02
CA THR A 535 -31.79 24.67 -7.61
C THR A 535 -32.08 23.32 -8.27
N VAL A 536 -31.08 22.73 -8.92
CA VAL A 536 -31.19 21.45 -9.64
C VAL A 536 -31.51 20.28 -8.71
N ASP A 537 -30.99 20.28 -7.48
CA ASP A 537 -31.29 19.25 -6.47
C ASP A 537 -32.79 19.17 -6.19
N LYS A 538 -33.41 20.34 -5.98
CA LYS A 538 -34.85 20.45 -5.71
C LYS A 538 -35.66 19.98 -6.92
N LEU A 539 -35.27 20.38 -8.13
CA LEU A 539 -35.97 19.98 -9.35
C LEU A 539 -35.87 18.46 -9.59
N CYS A 540 -34.69 17.87 -9.41
CA CYS A 540 -34.49 16.42 -9.51
C CYS A 540 -35.38 15.68 -8.50
N ARG A 541 -35.44 16.16 -7.26
CA ARG A 541 -36.31 15.60 -6.21
C ARG A 541 -37.78 15.67 -6.59
N GLU A 542 -38.26 16.84 -7.00
CA GLU A 542 -39.66 17.04 -7.40
C GLU A 542 -40.07 16.13 -8.57
N ARG A 543 -39.10 15.75 -9.41
CA ARG A 543 -39.33 14.85 -10.54
C ARG A 543 -39.29 13.37 -10.19
N ILE A 544 -38.45 12.95 -9.25
CA ILE A 544 -38.21 11.53 -8.96
C ILE A 544 -39.14 11.00 -7.85
N THR A 545 -39.45 11.84 -6.85
CA THR A 545 -40.27 11.46 -5.67
C THR A 545 -41.71 11.03 -5.99
N PRO A 546 -42.46 11.68 -6.90
CA PRO A 546 -43.85 11.29 -7.18
C PRO A 546 -43.95 9.85 -7.68
N LEU A 547 -45.05 9.14 -7.36
CA LEU A 547 -45.26 7.74 -7.79
C LEU A 547 -45.22 7.53 -9.31
N ARG A 548 -45.49 8.58 -10.09
CA ARG A 548 -45.34 8.56 -11.55
C ARG A 548 -43.89 8.26 -11.94
N SER A 549 -43.73 7.36 -12.91
CA SER A 549 -42.42 7.05 -13.50
C SER A 549 -41.89 8.19 -14.35
N ALA A 550 -40.57 8.40 -14.29
CA ALA A 550 -39.88 9.45 -15.03
C ALA A 550 -38.52 8.93 -15.56
N THR A 551 -37.99 9.59 -16.59
CA THR A 551 -36.59 9.42 -16.98
C THR A 551 -35.91 10.76 -16.74
N VAL A 552 -34.87 10.74 -15.90
CA VAL A 552 -34.13 11.92 -15.49
C VAL A 552 -32.67 11.72 -15.84
N PHE A 553 -32.03 12.76 -16.34
CA PHE A 553 -30.63 12.72 -16.73
C PHE A 553 -29.88 13.91 -16.13
N VAL A 554 -28.85 13.64 -15.34
CA VAL A 554 -27.95 14.65 -14.78
C VAL A 554 -26.66 14.66 -15.58
N GLN A 555 -26.39 15.77 -16.26
CA GLN A 555 -25.20 15.98 -17.05
C GLN A 555 -24.34 17.07 -16.42
N ALA A 556 -23.08 16.75 -16.18
CA ALA A 556 -22.10 17.74 -15.76
C ALA A 556 -20.70 17.18 -15.92
N PRO A 557 -19.68 18.03 -16.04
CA PRO A 557 -18.31 17.55 -16.04
C PRO A 557 -17.91 16.81 -14.75
N ARG A 558 -16.77 16.12 -14.80
CA ARG A 558 -16.18 15.47 -13.62
C ARG A 558 -15.96 16.48 -12.49
N GLN A 559 -16.09 16.01 -11.25
CA GLN A 559 -15.87 16.81 -10.03
C GLN A 559 -16.84 18.00 -9.81
N MET A 560 -18.01 17.99 -10.47
CA MET A 560 -19.07 19.00 -10.27
C MET A 560 -20.11 18.64 -9.19
N GLY A 561 -20.06 17.42 -8.66
CA GLY A 561 -20.97 16.95 -7.60
C GLY A 561 -22.17 16.10 -8.06
N LYS A 562 -22.12 15.53 -9.28
CA LYS A 562 -23.18 14.65 -9.83
C LYS A 562 -23.53 13.49 -8.89
N SER A 563 -22.56 12.67 -8.55
CA SER A 563 -22.75 11.50 -7.67
C SER A 563 -23.29 11.91 -6.30
N SER A 564 -22.83 13.05 -5.76
CA SER A 564 -23.32 13.60 -4.49
C SER A 564 -24.79 14.03 -4.58
N LEU A 565 -25.22 14.64 -5.70
CA LEU A 565 -26.61 14.96 -5.97
C LEU A 565 -27.46 13.68 -6.08
N LEU A 566 -26.99 12.70 -6.86
CA LEU A 566 -27.69 11.43 -7.05
C LEU A 566 -27.95 10.73 -5.71
N GLN A 567 -26.90 10.57 -4.89
CA GLN A 567 -27.01 9.92 -3.58
C GLN A 567 -27.98 10.64 -2.63
N ARG A 568 -28.03 11.98 -2.67
CA ARG A 568 -28.97 12.77 -1.85
C ARG A 568 -30.41 12.61 -2.29
N VAL A 569 -30.67 12.68 -3.60
CA VAL A 569 -32.01 12.45 -4.13
C VAL A 569 -32.45 11.02 -3.83
N ILE A 570 -31.58 10.03 -4.03
CA ILE A 570 -31.85 8.62 -3.70
C ILE A 570 -32.17 8.44 -2.21
N LYS A 571 -31.36 9.01 -1.31
CA LYS A 571 -31.63 8.96 0.13
C LYS A 571 -33.01 9.53 0.45
N GLN A 572 -33.34 10.69 -0.09
CA GLN A 572 -34.63 11.34 0.19
C GLN A 572 -35.82 10.54 -0.35
N VAL A 573 -35.67 9.89 -1.51
CA VAL A 573 -36.68 8.98 -2.06
C VAL A 573 -36.84 7.73 -1.18
N LYS A 574 -35.73 7.15 -0.70
CA LYS A 574 -35.75 6.04 0.26
C LYS A 574 -36.41 6.43 1.58
N ASP A 575 -36.05 7.59 2.13
CA ASP A 575 -36.60 8.13 3.39
C ASP A 575 -38.11 8.42 3.28
N ALA A 576 -38.58 8.83 2.11
CA ALA A 576 -40.02 9.00 1.85
C ALA A 576 -40.79 7.66 1.82
N GLY A 577 -40.09 6.54 1.59
CA GLY A 577 -40.65 5.19 1.62
C GLY A 577 -41.69 4.89 0.53
N LEU A 578 -41.78 5.74 -0.51
CA LEU A 578 -42.77 5.60 -1.60
C LEU A 578 -42.27 4.74 -2.77
N LYS A 579 -40.96 4.56 -2.91
CA LYS A 579 -40.32 3.83 -4.00
C LYS A 579 -39.14 3.03 -3.48
N GLN A 580 -38.90 1.86 -4.08
CA GLN A 580 -37.65 1.13 -3.95
C GLN A 580 -36.57 1.80 -4.80
N VAL A 581 -35.31 1.73 -4.36
CA VAL A 581 -34.21 2.37 -5.09
C VAL A 581 -33.01 1.45 -5.20
N VAL A 582 -32.61 1.18 -6.44
CA VAL A 582 -31.38 0.50 -6.82
C VAL A 582 -30.39 1.53 -7.35
N PHE A 583 -29.16 1.49 -6.84
CA PHE A 583 -28.08 2.36 -7.28
C PHE A 583 -26.95 1.51 -7.88
N ILE A 584 -26.58 1.81 -9.12
CA ILE A 584 -25.53 1.13 -9.86
C ILE A 584 -24.48 2.16 -10.26
N ASP A 585 -23.27 1.94 -9.78
CA ASP A 585 -22.10 2.70 -10.18
C ASP A 585 -21.36 1.93 -11.27
N PHE A 586 -21.34 2.48 -12.48
CA PHE A 586 -20.74 1.81 -13.61
C PHE A 586 -19.22 1.64 -13.44
N GLN A 587 -18.55 2.36 -12.53
CA GLN A 587 -17.14 2.11 -12.18
C GLN A 587 -16.89 0.75 -11.51
N ARG A 588 -17.94 0.06 -11.03
CA ARG A 588 -17.79 -1.24 -10.35
C ARG A 588 -17.66 -2.43 -11.29
N PHE A 589 -18.06 -2.29 -12.56
CA PHE A 589 -17.90 -3.37 -13.54
C PHE A 589 -16.41 -3.66 -13.80
N PRO A 590 -15.99 -4.92 -13.93
CA PRO A 590 -14.69 -5.28 -14.48
C PRO A 590 -14.52 -4.74 -15.92
N GLU A 591 -13.29 -4.50 -16.39
CA GLU A 591 -13.05 -3.98 -17.74
C GLU A 591 -13.46 -4.99 -18.83
N ASP A 592 -13.14 -6.26 -18.63
CA ASP A 592 -13.56 -7.38 -19.47
C ASP A 592 -15.09 -7.51 -19.58
N TYR A 593 -15.82 -7.17 -18.51
CA TYR A 593 -17.29 -7.18 -18.54
C TYR A 593 -17.88 -6.00 -19.31
N ILE A 594 -17.17 -4.87 -19.44
CA ILE A 594 -17.63 -3.74 -20.27
C ILE A 594 -17.43 -4.03 -21.76
N GLU A 595 -16.51 -4.94 -22.09
CA GLU A 595 -16.23 -5.40 -23.46
C GLU A 595 -17.12 -6.57 -23.90
N ASP A 596 -17.63 -7.37 -22.96
CA ASP A 596 -18.50 -8.52 -23.21
C ASP A 596 -19.99 -8.21 -22.95
N GLU A 597 -20.82 -8.28 -24.01
CA GLU A 597 -22.26 -7.97 -23.91
C GLU A 597 -23.01 -8.94 -22.99
N GLU A 598 -22.66 -10.23 -23.00
CA GLU A 598 -23.37 -11.24 -22.23
C GLU A 598 -23.09 -11.06 -20.73
N GLU A 599 -21.81 -10.99 -20.37
CA GLU A 599 -21.39 -10.87 -18.98
C GLU A 599 -21.81 -9.52 -18.38
N PHE A 600 -21.80 -8.45 -19.17
CA PHE A 600 -22.35 -7.16 -18.75
C PHE A 600 -23.82 -7.26 -18.32
N PHE A 601 -24.68 -7.83 -19.18
CA PHE A 601 -26.12 -7.84 -18.91
C PHE A 601 -26.50 -8.82 -17.80
N LYS A 602 -25.77 -9.94 -17.64
CA LYS A 602 -25.93 -10.83 -16.50
C LYS A 602 -25.56 -10.10 -15.21
N GLU A 603 -24.39 -9.47 -15.16
CA GLU A 603 -23.91 -8.75 -14.00
C GLU A 603 -24.85 -7.59 -13.63
N LEU A 604 -25.34 -6.83 -14.62
CA LEU A 604 -26.35 -5.79 -14.41
C LEU A 604 -27.61 -6.35 -13.73
N CYS A 605 -28.09 -7.51 -14.17
CA CYS A 605 -29.26 -8.17 -13.58
C CYS A 605 -28.99 -8.66 -12.15
N LEU A 606 -27.81 -9.22 -11.89
CA LEU A 606 -27.37 -9.65 -10.56
C LEU A 606 -27.31 -8.46 -9.60
N MET A 607 -26.63 -7.37 -9.98
CA MET A 607 -26.53 -6.16 -9.18
C MET A 607 -27.90 -5.57 -8.80
N ILE A 608 -28.88 -5.57 -9.73
CA ILE A 608 -30.24 -5.10 -9.44
C ILE A 608 -30.94 -6.06 -8.46
N GLY A 609 -30.84 -7.38 -8.68
CA GLY A 609 -31.47 -8.39 -7.83
C GLY A 609 -30.92 -8.37 -6.40
N GLU A 610 -29.59 -8.34 -6.25
CA GLU A 610 -28.91 -8.26 -4.95
C GLU A 610 -29.28 -6.99 -4.19
N SER A 611 -29.30 -5.83 -4.88
CA SER A 611 -29.69 -4.56 -4.24
C SER A 611 -31.14 -4.56 -3.72
N LEU A 612 -31.99 -5.47 -4.22
CA LEU A 612 -33.37 -5.65 -3.80
C LEU A 612 -33.57 -6.85 -2.87
N ASN A 613 -32.48 -7.57 -2.50
CA ASN A 613 -32.51 -8.83 -1.76
C ASN A 613 -33.41 -9.91 -2.42
N LEU A 614 -33.42 -9.97 -3.75
CA LEU A 614 -34.16 -10.98 -4.51
C LEU A 614 -33.28 -12.20 -4.79
N THR A 615 -33.91 -13.37 -4.92
CA THR A 615 -33.21 -14.59 -5.32
C THR A 615 -32.74 -14.50 -6.77
N ASP A 616 -31.50 -14.89 -7.01
CA ASP A 616 -30.92 -14.95 -8.35
C ASP A 616 -31.67 -15.96 -9.24
N ALA A 617 -31.99 -15.53 -10.46
CA ALA A 617 -32.52 -16.38 -11.52
C ALA A 617 -31.92 -16.02 -12.89
N VAL A 618 -30.78 -15.33 -12.95
CA VAL A 618 -30.19 -14.81 -14.19
C VAL A 618 -29.93 -15.94 -15.19
N ASP A 619 -29.31 -17.03 -14.74
CA ASP A 619 -29.03 -18.20 -15.60
C ASP A 619 -30.29 -18.76 -16.25
N HIS A 620 -31.41 -18.82 -15.52
CA HIS A 620 -32.68 -19.30 -16.07
C HIS A 620 -33.17 -18.44 -17.25
N TYR A 621 -32.97 -17.12 -17.19
CA TYR A 621 -33.36 -16.20 -18.25
C TYR A 621 -32.39 -16.22 -19.45
N TRP A 622 -31.18 -16.76 -19.28
CA TRP A 622 -30.15 -16.90 -20.31
C TRP A 622 -30.10 -18.30 -20.99
N GLN A 623 -30.93 -19.26 -20.60
CA GLN A 623 -31.00 -20.62 -21.19
C GLN A 623 -31.50 -20.70 -22.64
N GLY A 624 -31.72 -19.58 -23.36
CA GLY A 624 -32.32 -19.56 -24.70
C GLY A 624 -31.59 -18.66 -25.71
N ARG A 625 -31.92 -18.80 -27.01
CA ARG A 625 -31.26 -18.08 -28.13
C ARG A 625 -31.70 -16.62 -28.32
N ARG A 626 -32.15 -15.94 -27.26
CA ARG A 626 -32.61 -14.54 -27.36
C ARG A 626 -31.42 -13.60 -27.17
N ALA A 627 -31.50 -12.42 -27.77
CA ALA A 627 -30.51 -11.36 -27.56
C ALA A 627 -30.42 -10.99 -26.07
N HIS A 628 -29.20 -10.67 -25.60
CA HIS A 628 -28.92 -10.37 -24.19
C HIS A 628 -29.77 -9.19 -23.66
N ILE A 629 -29.98 -8.15 -24.47
CA ILE A 629 -30.90 -7.03 -24.15
C ILE A 629 -32.34 -7.48 -23.86
N LEU A 630 -32.85 -8.50 -24.58
CA LEU A 630 -34.20 -9.02 -24.39
C LEU A 630 -34.26 -9.90 -23.14
N ASN A 631 -33.20 -10.64 -22.85
CA ASN A 631 -33.11 -11.42 -21.61
C ASN A 631 -33.07 -10.50 -20.39
N CYS A 632 -32.26 -9.44 -20.43
CA CYS A 632 -32.21 -8.41 -19.39
C CYS A 632 -33.59 -7.75 -19.20
N SER A 633 -34.21 -7.28 -20.29
CA SER A 633 -35.54 -6.65 -20.23
C SER A 633 -36.59 -7.57 -19.62
N ARG A 634 -36.57 -8.87 -19.96
CA ARG A 634 -37.49 -9.86 -19.38
C ARG A 634 -37.17 -10.19 -17.92
N TYR A 635 -35.91 -10.23 -17.56
CA TYR A 635 -35.50 -10.44 -16.17
C TYR A 635 -36.05 -9.29 -15.32
N VAL A 636 -35.81 -8.05 -15.73
CA VAL A 636 -36.38 -6.87 -15.04
C VAL A 636 -37.90 -6.93 -15.01
N SER A 637 -38.59 -7.07 -16.15
CA SER A 637 -40.05 -6.95 -16.17
C SER A 637 -40.81 -8.16 -15.61
N ARG A 638 -40.27 -9.38 -15.71
CA ARG A 638 -40.98 -10.62 -15.32
C ARG A 638 -40.44 -11.30 -14.07
N HIS A 639 -39.17 -11.09 -13.72
CA HIS A 639 -38.62 -11.57 -12.46
C HIS A 639 -38.69 -10.49 -11.41
N ILE A 640 -38.06 -9.33 -11.65
CA ILE A 640 -37.88 -8.29 -10.62
C ILE A 640 -39.20 -7.55 -10.34
N MET A 641 -39.80 -6.90 -11.33
CA MET A 641 -40.93 -5.99 -11.11
C MET A 641 -42.16 -6.63 -10.42
N PRO A 642 -42.56 -7.88 -10.71
CA PRO A 642 -43.70 -8.52 -10.03
C PRO A 642 -43.48 -8.80 -8.54
N GLN A 643 -42.22 -8.81 -8.08
CA GLN A 643 -41.85 -9.05 -6.69
C GLN A 643 -41.82 -7.75 -5.86
N LEU A 644 -42.10 -6.59 -6.48
CA LEU A 644 -42.02 -5.29 -5.82
C LEU A 644 -43.42 -4.69 -5.58
N ASP A 645 -43.72 -4.38 -4.32
CA ASP A 645 -44.96 -3.69 -3.94
C ASP A 645 -44.94 -2.19 -4.30
N GLN A 646 -43.74 -1.61 -4.40
CA GLN A 646 -43.53 -0.19 -4.66
C GLN A 646 -42.85 0.03 -6.02
N PRO A 647 -43.04 1.20 -6.67
CA PRO A 647 -42.30 1.55 -7.87
C PRO A 647 -40.78 1.54 -7.64
N LEU A 648 -40.02 1.28 -8.70
CA LEU A 648 -38.57 1.16 -8.65
C LEU A 648 -37.90 2.40 -9.26
N VAL A 649 -36.92 2.97 -8.58
CA VAL A 649 -35.94 3.90 -9.15
C VAL A 649 -34.66 3.13 -9.43
N LEU A 650 -34.29 3.05 -10.71
CA LEU A 650 -32.97 2.55 -11.13
C LEU A 650 -32.07 3.76 -11.39
N ALA A 651 -31.21 4.05 -10.43
CA ALA A 651 -30.22 5.11 -10.52
C ALA A 651 -28.88 4.55 -11.02
N MET A 652 -28.38 5.10 -12.11
CA MET A 652 -27.14 4.68 -12.78
C MET A 652 -26.17 5.85 -12.84
N ASP A 653 -25.05 5.71 -12.13
CA ASP A 653 -23.97 6.70 -12.09
C ASP A 653 -22.87 6.32 -13.08
N GLU A 654 -22.23 7.32 -13.68
CA GLU A 654 -21.12 7.16 -14.63
C GLU A 654 -21.41 6.28 -15.84
N VAL A 655 -22.60 6.42 -16.45
CA VAL A 655 -22.95 5.66 -17.67
C VAL A 655 -22.02 5.98 -18.85
N ASP A 656 -21.20 7.05 -18.76
CA ASP A 656 -20.13 7.32 -19.73
C ASP A 656 -19.05 6.24 -19.80
N ARG A 657 -18.95 5.32 -18.83
CA ARG A 657 -18.07 4.16 -18.96
C ARG A 657 -18.42 3.28 -20.15
N MET A 658 -19.69 3.28 -20.58
CA MET A 658 -20.14 2.54 -21.76
C MET A 658 -19.65 3.14 -23.08
N LEU A 659 -19.02 4.33 -23.09
CA LEU A 659 -18.63 5.02 -24.32
C LEU A 659 -17.78 4.15 -25.27
N PHE A 660 -16.92 3.28 -24.74
CA PHE A 660 -16.04 2.43 -25.54
C PHE A 660 -16.54 0.98 -25.69
N SER A 661 -17.67 0.64 -25.07
CA SER A 661 -18.25 -0.69 -25.18
C SER A 661 -18.79 -0.94 -26.59
N PRO A 662 -18.57 -2.14 -27.17
CA PRO A 662 -19.05 -2.47 -28.52
C PRO A 662 -20.58 -2.53 -28.60
N PHE A 663 -21.27 -2.72 -27.48
CA PHE A 663 -22.73 -2.85 -27.39
C PHE A 663 -23.42 -1.63 -26.76
N ARG A 664 -22.72 -0.48 -26.64
CA ARG A 664 -23.27 0.74 -26.00
C ARG A 664 -24.62 1.17 -26.58
N ALA A 665 -24.79 1.08 -27.90
CA ALA A 665 -26.03 1.44 -28.57
C ALA A 665 -27.18 0.50 -28.16
N ASN A 666 -26.91 -0.80 -28.01
CA ASN A 666 -27.88 -1.78 -27.54
C ASN A 666 -28.32 -1.48 -26.10
N PHE A 667 -27.37 -1.14 -25.22
CA PHE A 667 -27.66 -0.78 -23.83
C PHE A 667 -28.54 0.47 -23.73
N PHE A 668 -28.17 1.57 -24.37
CA PHE A 668 -28.96 2.82 -24.31
C PHE A 668 -30.31 2.68 -25.05
N GLY A 669 -30.34 1.96 -26.18
CA GLY A 669 -31.58 1.61 -26.89
C GLY A 669 -32.54 0.77 -26.04
N MET A 670 -32.01 -0.13 -25.21
CA MET A 670 -32.81 -0.88 -24.24
C MET A 670 -33.45 0.05 -23.20
N LEU A 671 -32.70 0.99 -22.62
CA LEU A 671 -33.25 1.97 -21.67
C LEU A 671 -34.33 2.86 -22.31
N ARG A 672 -34.15 3.24 -23.59
CA ARG A 672 -35.17 3.96 -24.37
C ARG A 672 -36.43 3.13 -24.54
N THR A 673 -36.28 1.84 -24.78
CA THR A 673 -37.38 0.88 -24.91
C THR A 673 -38.14 0.76 -23.59
N TRP A 674 -37.45 0.59 -22.46
CA TRP A 674 -38.07 0.56 -21.13
C TRP A 674 -38.87 1.84 -20.82
N HIS A 675 -38.39 3.01 -21.27
CA HIS A 675 -39.17 4.24 -21.15
C HIS A 675 -40.47 4.18 -21.95
N ASN A 676 -40.43 3.73 -23.20
CA ASN A 676 -41.61 3.66 -24.07
C ASN A 676 -42.63 2.62 -23.56
N ASP A 677 -42.13 1.48 -23.10
CA ASP A 677 -42.96 0.37 -22.64
C ASP A 677 -43.73 0.69 -21.36
N ARG A 678 -43.45 1.82 -20.69
CA ARG A 678 -44.30 2.36 -19.61
C ARG A 678 -45.78 2.49 -19.98
N ALA A 679 -46.09 2.66 -21.26
CA ALA A 679 -47.47 2.77 -21.75
C ALA A 679 -48.18 1.42 -21.92
N PHE A 680 -47.44 0.31 -21.96
CA PHE A 680 -47.96 -1.01 -22.37
C PHE A 680 -47.63 -2.15 -21.39
N ASP A 681 -46.55 -2.02 -20.61
CA ASP A 681 -46.06 -3.01 -19.65
C ASP A 681 -46.22 -2.48 -18.22
N GLU A 682 -47.03 -3.17 -17.40
CA GLU A 682 -47.32 -2.76 -16.02
C GLU A 682 -46.09 -2.75 -15.11
N GLY A 683 -45.08 -3.56 -15.42
CA GLY A 683 -43.79 -3.55 -14.73
C GLY A 683 -43.05 -2.26 -15.05
N PHE A 684 -42.80 -1.98 -16.33
CA PHE A 684 -42.09 -0.77 -16.73
C PHE A 684 -42.85 0.52 -16.39
N ALA A 685 -44.19 0.51 -16.35
CA ALA A 685 -45.02 1.62 -15.89
C ALA A 685 -44.63 2.13 -14.48
N LYS A 686 -44.01 1.26 -13.65
CA LYS A 686 -43.52 1.56 -12.30
C LYS A 686 -41.99 1.78 -12.22
N LEU A 687 -41.28 1.81 -13.34
CA LEU A 687 -39.82 2.00 -13.39
C LEU A 687 -39.45 3.46 -13.70
N THR A 688 -38.80 4.15 -12.75
CA THR A 688 -38.09 5.42 -12.95
C THR A 688 -36.63 5.15 -13.31
N LEU A 689 -36.11 5.82 -14.33
CA LEU A 689 -34.70 5.79 -14.72
C LEU A 689 -34.03 7.10 -14.30
N PHE A 690 -32.91 7.01 -13.58
CA PHE A 690 -32.14 8.19 -13.16
C PHE A 690 -30.67 8.03 -13.58
N LEU A 691 -30.28 8.72 -14.64
CA LEU A 691 -28.98 8.57 -15.29
C LEU A 691 -28.05 9.73 -14.92
N SER A 692 -26.76 9.45 -14.75
CA SER A 692 -25.71 10.46 -14.67
C SER A 692 -24.62 10.21 -15.72
N SER A 693 -24.16 11.27 -16.38
CA SER A 693 -23.01 11.20 -17.29
C SER A 693 -22.13 12.43 -17.20
N SER A 694 -20.82 12.22 -17.43
CA SER A 694 -19.86 13.30 -17.62
C SER A 694 -19.70 13.73 -19.07
N THR A 695 -20.30 13.06 -20.04
CA THR A 695 -20.13 13.36 -21.48
C THR A 695 -21.46 13.68 -22.15
N GLU A 696 -21.40 14.09 -23.42
CA GLU A 696 -22.60 14.39 -24.19
C GLU A 696 -23.36 13.12 -24.59
N PRO A 697 -24.70 13.13 -24.51
CA PRO A 697 -25.55 12.02 -24.94
C PRO A 697 -25.24 11.46 -26.33
N TYR A 698 -24.95 12.33 -27.31
CA TYR A 698 -24.77 11.91 -28.70
C TYR A 698 -23.48 11.09 -28.89
N LEU A 699 -22.50 11.19 -27.98
CA LEU A 699 -21.32 10.32 -27.99
C LEU A 699 -21.62 8.90 -27.48
N LEU A 700 -22.64 8.77 -26.63
CA LEU A 700 -23.05 7.51 -26.04
C LEU A 700 -23.96 6.71 -26.99
N ILE A 701 -24.74 7.40 -27.81
CA ILE A 701 -25.65 6.79 -28.78
C ILE A 701 -25.86 7.70 -29.99
N ASP A 702 -25.50 7.18 -31.17
CA ASP A 702 -25.49 7.94 -32.43
C ASP A 702 -26.91 8.19 -32.97
N ASP A 703 -27.83 7.23 -32.82
CA ASP A 703 -29.22 7.35 -33.30
C ASP A 703 -30.10 8.12 -32.29
N PRO A 704 -30.55 9.35 -32.61
CA PRO A 704 -31.38 10.14 -31.72
C PRO A 704 -32.73 9.50 -31.39
N HIS A 705 -33.28 8.65 -32.27
CA HIS A 705 -34.57 7.99 -32.03
C HIS A 705 -34.46 6.87 -30.99
N GLN A 706 -33.27 6.25 -30.89
CA GLN A 706 -32.95 5.21 -29.92
C GLN A 706 -32.37 5.78 -28.61
N SER A 707 -32.09 7.08 -28.56
CA SER A 707 -31.45 7.72 -27.41
C SER A 707 -32.38 7.91 -26.20
N PRO A 708 -32.10 7.29 -25.04
CA PRO A 708 -32.90 7.48 -23.83
C PRO A 708 -32.79 8.90 -23.28
N PHE A 709 -31.74 9.64 -23.65
CA PHE A 709 -31.50 11.01 -23.23
C PHE A 709 -32.48 12.01 -23.87
N ASN A 710 -32.99 11.71 -25.07
CA ASN A 710 -33.97 12.57 -25.76
C ASN A 710 -35.38 12.50 -25.15
N VAL A 711 -35.63 11.50 -24.30
CA VAL A 711 -36.87 11.38 -23.51
C VAL A 711 -36.63 11.57 -22.02
N ALA A 712 -35.38 11.86 -21.63
CA ALA A 712 -35.02 12.23 -20.29
C ALA A 712 -35.25 13.73 -20.08
N GLU A 713 -35.60 14.11 -18.86
CA GLU A 713 -35.50 15.50 -18.44
C GLU A 713 -34.05 15.81 -18.05
N PRO A 714 -33.37 16.74 -18.77
CA PRO A 714 -31.96 17.01 -18.53
C PRO A 714 -31.78 18.04 -17.40
N PHE A 715 -30.82 17.77 -16.53
CA PHE A 715 -30.41 18.63 -15.44
C PHE A 715 -28.90 18.87 -15.52
N PHE A 716 -28.51 20.13 -15.62
CA PHE A 716 -27.10 20.52 -15.77
C PHE A 716 -26.56 21.10 -14.46
N LEU A 717 -25.40 20.64 -14.01
CA LEU A 717 -24.73 21.26 -12.87
C LEU A 717 -23.76 22.35 -13.32
N GLU A 718 -23.99 23.55 -12.81
CA GLU A 718 -23.13 24.72 -13.03
C GLU A 718 -22.07 24.87 -11.92
N ASP A 719 -21.09 25.74 -12.18
CA ASP A 719 -20.13 26.19 -11.17
C ASP A 719 -20.87 26.96 -10.05
N PHE A 720 -20.30 26.99 -8.85
CA PHE A 720 -20.89 27.74 -7.74
C PHE A 720 -20.91 29.25 -7.99
N THR A 721 -22.04 29.86 -7.69
CA THR A 721 -22.19 31.31 -7.56
C THR A 721 -21.44 31.82 -6.34
N LYS A 722 -21.15 33.13 -6.30
CA LYS A 722 -20.52 33.76 -5.12
C LYS A 722 -21.31 33.47 -3.83
N SER A 723 -22.64 33.51 -3.87
CA SER A 723 -23.49 33.24 -2.70
C SER A 723 -23.33 31.81 -2.19
N GLU A 724 -23.19 30.83 -3.09
CA GLU A 724 -22.97 29.42 -2.73
C GLU A 724 -21.56 29.21 -2.16
N VAL A 725 -20.54 29.89 -2.71
CA VAL A 725 -19.19 29.89 -2.15
C VAL A 725 -19.15 30.57 -0.78
N ASP A 726 -19.89 31.66 -0.58
CA ASP A 726 -20.01 32.34 0.72
C ASP A 726 -20.70 31.44 1.76
N ASP A 727 -21.71 30.66 1.36
CA ASP A 727 -22.33 29.66 2.23
C ASP A 727 -21.34 28.52 2.56
N LEU A 728 -20.61 28.02 1.58
CA LEU A 728 -19.61 26.98 1.80
C LEU A 728 -18.47 27.47 2.70
N ASN A 729 -17.97 28.69 2.47
CA ASN A 729 -16.99 29.35 3.32
C ASN A 729 -17.51 29.45 4.77
N ARG A 730 -18.79 29.77 4.98
CA ARG A 730 -19.41 29.77 6.32
C ARG A 730 -19.42 28.39 6.96
N ARG A 731 -19.80 27.34 6.23
CA ARG A 731 -19.80 25.94 6.70
C ARG A 731 -18.40 25.46 7.08
N HIS A 732 -17.37 26.04 6.44
CA HIS A 732 -15.95 25.84 6.72
C HIS A 732 -15.40 26.73 7.86
N GLY A 733 -16.24 27.52 8.54
CA GLY A 733 -15.82 28.36 9.66
C GLY A 733 -15.37 29.77 9.28
N ARG A 734 -15.72 30.23 8.07
CA ARG A 734 -15.34 31.51 7.48
C ARG A 734 -13.81 31.73 7.44
N PRO A 735 -13.02 30.80 6.87
CA PRO A 735 -11.58 31.00 6.68
C PRO A 735 -11.24 32.20 5.77
N LEU A 736 -12.13 32.55 4.82
CA LEU A 736 -11.90 33.62 3.85
C LEU A 736 -12.77 34.85 4.12
N ASN A 737 -12.20 36.03 3.90
CA ASN A 737 -12.97 37.28 3.81
C ASN A 737 -13.53 37.50 2.39
N ASN A 738 -14.43 38.47 2.24
CA ASN A 738 -15.11 38.74 0.95
C ASN A 738 -14.14 38.98 -0.22
N ARG A 739 -13.03 39.70 0.02
CA ARG A 739 -12.02 39.96 -1.02
C ARG A 739 -11.29 38.68 -1.40
N GLN A 740 -10.92 37.86 -0.43
CA GLN A 740 -10.28 36.56 -0.67
C GLN A 740 -11.21 35.59 -1.42
N VAL A 741 -12.51 35.60 -1.12
CA VAL A 741 -13.51 34.83 -1.89
C VAL A 741 -13.55 35.32 -3.34
N GLU A 742 -13.58 36.63 -3.58
CA GLU A 742 -13.54 37.20 -4.93
C GLU A 742 -12.25 36.84 -5.68
N ASP A 743 -11.11 36.86 -5.02
CA ASP A 743 -9.80 36.48 -5.56
C ASP A 743 -9.76 34.99 -5.93
N LEU A 744 -10.27 34.12 -5.06
CA LEU A 744 -10.39 32.68 -5.32
C LEU A 744 -11.35 32.41 -6.48
N MET A 745 -12.50 33.10 -6.51
CA MET A 745 -13.46 33.01 -7.60
C MET A 745 -12.86 33.41 -8.94
N ARG A 746 -12.01 34.46 -8.98
CA ARG A 746 -11.28 34.84 -10.19
C ARG A 746 -10.32 33.76 -10.67
N LEU A 747 -9.71 33.00 -9.76
CA LEU A 747 -8.76 31.94 -10.10
C LEU A 747 -9.46 30.66 -10.60
N ILE A 748 -10.48 30.18 -9.89
CA ILE A 748 -11.08 28.85 -10.11
C ILE A 748 -12.57 28.87 -10.55
N ASN A 749 -13.15 30.05 -10.80
CA ASN A 749 -14.49 30.28 -11.38
C ASN A 749 -15.66 29.58 -10.64
N GLY A 750 -15.53 29.31 -9.33
CA GLY A 750 -16.58 28.61 -8.57
C GLY A 750 -16.60 27.10 -8.75
N HIS A 751 -15.56 26.49 -9.35
CA HIS A 751 -15.48 25.04 -9.55
C HIS A 751 -15.68 24.29 -8.21
N PRO A 752 -16.75 23.48 -8.03
CA PRO A 752 -17.16 22.95 -6.73
C PRO A 752 -16.07 22.22 -5.96
N PHE A 753 -15.37 21.28 -6.61
CA PHE A 753 -14.26 20.55 -5.99
C PHE A 753 -13.09 21.45 -5.61
N LEU A 754 -12.60 22.30 -6.52
CA LEU A 754 -11.46 23.19 -6.25
C LEU A 754 -11.78 24.22 -5.15
N ILE A 755 -13.00 24.75 -5.12
CA ILE A 755 -13.44 25.68 -4.05
C ILE A 755 -13.43 24.94 -2.71
N ARG A 756 -14.05 23.75 -2.65
CA ARG A 756 -14.09 22.97 -1.41
C ARG A 756 -12.69 22.55 -0.97
N LEU A 757 -11.80 22.17 -1.90
CA LEU A 757 -10.41 21.85 -1.62
C LEU A 757 -9.66 23.06 -1.05
N ALA A 758 -9.79 24.23 -1.66
CA ALA A 758 -9.17 25.46 -1.14
C ALA A 758 -9.68 25.82 0.26
N LEU A 759 -11.00 25.81 0.46
CA LEU A 759 -11.61 26.07 1.77
C LEU A 759 -11.23 25.00 2.80
N TYR A 760 -11.13 23.74 2.41
CA TYR A 760 -10.69 22.65 3.28
C TYR A 760 -9.23 22.86 3.73
N LEU A 761 -8.31 23.07 2.79
CA LEU A 761 -6.88 23.27 3.08
C LEU A 761 -6.66 24.50 3.97
N ILE A 762 -7.37 25.59 3.70
CA ILE A 762 -7.26 26.81 4.51
C ILE A 762 -7.91 26.64 5.88
N SER A 763 -9.08 26.00 5.99
CA SER A 763 -9.72 25.74 7.29
C SER A 763 -8.98 24.73 8.15
N LYS A 764 -8.23 23.81 7.53
CA LYS A 764 -7.30 22.89 8.22
C LYS A 764 -5.98 23.56 8.61
N ASN A 765 -5.74 24.80 8.16
CA ASN A 765 -4.47 25.51 8.29
C ASN A 765 -3.29 24.78 7.63
N THR A 766 -3.55 23.92 6.63
CA THR A 766 -2.52 23.27 5.82
C THR A 766 -1.76 24.30 4.97
N ILE A 767 -2.45 25.37 4.57
CA ILE A 767 -1.90 26.47 3.74
C ILE A 767 -2.68 27.76 4.04
N ASP A 768 -2.01 28.91 4.07
CA ASP A 768 -2.70 30.20 4.12
C ASP A 768 -3.19 30.64 2.73
N PHE A 769 -4.10 31.60 2.69
CA PHE A 769 -4.69 32.08 1.43
C PHE A 769 -3.66 32.63 0.44
N ASN A 770 -2.66 33.39 0.90
CA ASN A 770 -1.69 34.02 0.00
C ASN A 770 -0.77 32.96 -0.60
N THR A 771 -0.32 32.01 0.23
CA THR A 771 0.50 30.88 -0.23
C THR A 771 -0.30 30.00 -1.19
N LEU A 772 -1.58 29.73 -0.92
CA LEU A 772 -2.47 29.00 -1.84
C LEU A 772 -2.57 29.66 -3.21
N MET A 773 -2.73 30.99 -3.24
CA MET A 773 -2.85 31.74 -4.49
C MET A 773 -1.52 31.82 -5.25
N THR A 774 -0.40 31.88 -4.54
CA THR A 774 0.95 31.98 -5.13
C THR A 774 1.37 30.65 -5.74
N GLN A 775 1.18 29.55 -5.01
CA GLN A 775 1.60 28.20 -5.43
C GLN A 775 0.52 27.47 -6.25
N ALA A 776 -0.58 28.14 -6.60
CA ALA A 776 -1.76 27.49 -7.18
C ALA A 776 -1.45 26.62 -8.41
N THR A 777 -0.51 27.04 -9.24
CA THR A 777 -0.11 26.38 -10.49
C THR A 777 1.11 25.48 -10.35
N GLU A 778 1.70 25.35 -9.16
CA GLU A 778 2.86 24.49 -8.96
C GLU A 778 2.43 23.01 -8.97
N ASP A 779 3.27 22.15 -9.52
CA ASP A 779 3.05 20.68 -9.57
C ASP A 779 2.91 20.05 -8.17
N THR A 780 3.58 20.64 -7.18
CA THR A 780 3.49 20.31 -5.75
C THR A 780 2.57 21.26 -4.97
N GLY A 781 1.88 22.17 -5.66
CA GLY A 781 1.00 23.18 -5.06
C GLY A 781 -0.35 22.61 -4.59
N PRO A 782 -1.22 23.45 -4.01
CA PRO A 782 -2.51 23.05 -3.42
C PRO A 782 -3.47 22.38 -4.41
N PHE A 783 -3.33 22.66 -5.71
CA PHE A 783 -4.09 22.02 -6.78
C PHE A 783 -3.24 21.04 -7.63
N GLY A 784 -1.98 20.81 -7.26
CA GLY A 784 -0.98 20.09 -8.06
C GLY A 784 -1.41 18.67 -8.44
N ASN A 785 -1.93 17.88 -7.49
CA ASN A 785 -2.44 16.52 -7.78
C ASN A 785 -3.55 16.52 -8.84
N HIS A 786 -4.47 17.48 -8.75
CA HIS A 786 -5.56 17.64 -9.72
C HIS A 786 -5.04 18.04 -11.09
N LEU A 787 -4.10 18.98 -11.14
CA LEU A 787 -3.52 19.50 -12.38
C LEU A 787 -2.65 18.45 -13.09
N ARG A 788 -1.73 17.78 -12.36
CA ARG A 788 -0.87 16.72 -12.88
C ARG A 788 -1.66 15.54 -13.42
N HIS A 789 -2.74 15.15 -12.73
CA HIS A 789 -3.64 14.08 -13.20
C HIS A 789 -4.19 14.37 -14.59
N TYR A 790 -4.62 15.61 -14.86
CA TYR A 790 -5.07 15.99 -16.19
C TYR A 790 -3.93 16.16 -17.19
N LEU A 791 -2.79 16.73 -16.76
CA LEU A 791 -1.61 16.87 -17.62
C LEU A 791 -1.14 15.53 -18.19
N LEU A 792 -0.95 14.52 -17.32
CA LEU A 792 -0.50 13.19 -17.71
C LEU A 792 -1.47 12.52 -18.70
N ARG A 793 -2.78 12.59 -18.41
CA ARG A 793 -3.82 12.00 -19.26
C ARG A 793 -3.94 12.67 -20.62
N VAL A 794 -3.79 13.99 -20.67
CA VAL A 794 -3.81 14.74 -21.92
C VAL A 794 -2.52 14.50 -22.72
N GLN A 795 -1.36 14.43 -22.05
CA GLN A 795 -0.08 14.15 -22.72
C GLN A 795 -0.03 12.78 -23.40
N GLN A 796 -0.66 11.76 -22.81
CA GLN A 796 -0.77 10.41 -23.39
C GLN A 796 -1.69 10.35 -24.63
N LYS A 797 -2.45 11.41 -24.93
CA LYS A 797 -3.44 11.47 -26.00
C LYS A 797 -3.16 12.64 -26.96
N PRO A 798 -2.44 12.41 -28.08
CA PRO A 798 -1.96 13.47 -28.96
C PRO A 798 -3.07 14.41 -29.49
N ASP A 799 -4.25 13.85 -29.76
CA ASP A 799 -5.45 14.56 -30.19
C ASP A 799 -5.93 15.56 -29.14
N LEU A 800 -6.09 15.12 -27.88
CA LEU A 800 -6.51 15.97 -26.77
C LEU A 800 -5.46 17.04 -26.44
N LYS A 801 -4.17 16.68 -26.50
CA LYS A 801 -3.07 17.64 -26.29
C LYS A 801 -3.10 18.75 -27.34
N GLN A 802 -3.23 18.40 -28.62
CA GLN A 802 -3.30 19.40 -29.69
C GLN A 802 -4.52 20.31 -29.54
N ALA A 803 -5.69 19.75 -29.21
CA ALA A 803 -6.89 20.54 -28.93
C ALA A 803 -6.65 21.53 -27.78
N LEU A 804 -6.09 21.09 -26.65
CA LEU A 804 -5.81 21.98 -25.51
C LEU A 804 -4.78 23.06 -25.85
N VAL A 805 -3.74 22.73 -26.63
CA VAL A 805 -2.73 23.70 -27.10
C VAL A 805 -3.37 24.80 -27.95
N ARG A 806 -4.27 24.43 -28.87
CA ARG A 806 -5.00 25.42 -29.69
C ARG A 806 -5.84 26.36 -28.84
N ILE A 807 -6.54 25.82 -27.84
CA ILE A 807 -7.34 26.61 -26.88
C ILE A 807 -6.43 27.54 -26.07
N CYS A 808 -5.27 27.06 -25.60
CA CYS A 808 -4.27 27.89 -24.93
C CYS A 808 -3.80 29.08 -25.81
N ARG A 809 -3.65 28.85 -27.11
CA ARG A 809 -3.26 29.88 -28.10
C ARG A 809 -4.40 30.78 -28.57
N ASN A 810 -5.62 30.57 -28.06
CA ASN A 810 -6.86 31.23 -28.53
C ASN A 810 -7.11 31.02 -30.04
N GLU A 811 -6.68 29.89 -30.60
CA GLU A 811 -6.96 29.54 -31.99
C GLU A 811 -8.42 29.09 -32.14
N PRO A 812 -9.10 29.42 -33.25
CA PRO A 812 -10.44 28.93 -33.54
C PRO A 812 -10.44 27.40 -33.61
N TRP A 813 -11.42 26.77 -33.00
CA TRP A 813 -11.55 25.32 -32.98
C TRP A 813 -13.01 24.90 -33.13
N ALA A 814 -13.23 23.84 -33.91
CA ALA A 814 -14.55 23.29 -34.16
C ALA A 814 -14.95 22.30 -33.07
N GLU A 815 -16.25 22.18 -32.83
CA GLU A 815 -16.80 21.18 -31.93
C GLU A 815 -16.68 19.79 -32.56
N ASP A 816 -15.63 19.07 -32.19
CA ASP A 816 -15.38 17.68 -32.58
C ASP A 816 -15.43 16.76 -31.35
N GLN A 817 -15.17 15.45 -31.53
CA GLN A 817 -15.19 14.49 -30.42
C GLN A 817 -14.22 14.86 -29.28
N THR A 818 -13.11 15.54 -29.57
CA THR A 818 -12.14 15.96 -28.56
C THR A 818 -12.64 17.13 -27.71
N PHE A 819 -13.53 17.99 -28.24
CA PHE A 819 -14.25 19.02 -27.48
C PHE A 819 -15.01 18.43 -26.31
N TYR A 820 -15.92 17.49 -26.60
CA TYR A 820 -16.79 16.93 -25.57
C TYR A 820 -16.05 16.03 -24.58
N ARG A 821 -14.89 15.46 -24.95
CA ARG A 821 -14.00 14.76 -24.01
C ARG A 821 -13.34 15.73 -23.03
N LEU A 822 -12.86 16.88 -23.49
CA LEU A 822 -12.24 17.90 -22.64
C LEU A 822 -13.28 18.64 -21.79
N GLU A 823 -14.47 18.90 -22.35
CA GLU A 823 -15.59 19.51 -21.63
C GLU A 823 -16.09 18.56 -20.54
N GLY A 824 -16.25 17.27 -20.84
CA GLY A 824 -16.65 16.26 -19.86
C GLY A 824 -15.61 16.01 -18.77
N ALA A 825 -14.33 16.18 -19.09
CA ALA A 825 -13.24 16.22 -18.12
C ALA A 825 -13.27 17.48 -17.22
N GLY A 826 -14.07 18.49 -17.57
CA GLY A 826 -14.21 19.74 -16.81
C GLY A 826 -13.08 20.74 -17.04
N LEU A 827 -12.26 20.54 -18.09
CA LEU A 827 -11.11 21.39 -18.39
C LEU A 827 -11.48 22.63 -19.19
N ILE A 828 -12.52 22.54 -20.02
CA ILE A 828 -12.97 23.61 -20.91
C ILE A 828 -14.45 23.91 -20.72
N LYS A 829 -14.90 25.04 -21.26
CA LYS A 829 -16.31 25.43 -21.38
C LYS A 829 -16.51 26.32 -22.61
N LYS A 830 -17.75 26.46 -23.05
CA LYS A 830 -18.14 27.49 -24.02
C LYS A 830 -18.39 28.83 -23.32
N ASP A 831 -17.94 29.90 -23.98
CA ASP A 831 -18.27 31.28 -23.67
C ASP A 831 -18.75 31.97 -24.96
N GLY A 832 -20.07 32.01 -25.14
CA GLY A 832 -20.69 32.38 -26.42
C GLY A 832 -20.28 31.41 -27.54
N GLN A 833 -19.58 31.91 -28.56
CA GLN A 833 -19.05 31.11 -29.68
C GLN A 833 -17.60 30.66 -29.48
N ARG A 834 -16.96 31.00 -28.36
CA ARG A 834 -15.56 30.65 -28.09
C ARG A 834 -15.47 29.47 -27.14
N ILE A 835 -14.45 28.64 -27.35
CA ILE A 835 -14.08 27.55 -26.45
C ILE A 835 -12.90 28.05 -25.62
N ILE A 836 -13.06 28.03 -24.30
CA ILE A 836 -12.04 28.52 -23.36
C ILE A 836 -11.75 27.47 -22.29
N LEU A 837 -10.57 27.56 -21.68
CA LEU A 837 -10.29 26.82 -20.44
C LEU A 837 -11.25 27.29 -19.35
N ARG A 838 -11.74 26.36 -18.53
CA ARG A 838 -12.86 26.59 -17.61
C ARG A 838 -12.59 27.69 -16.59
N ASN A 839 -11.33 27.81 -16.15
CA ASN A 839 -10.90 28.79 -15.15
C ASN A 839 -9.45 29.24 -15.37
N GLN A 840 -9.02 30.31 -14.67
CA GLN A 840 -7.67 30.87 -14.83
C GLN A 840 -6.58 29.93 -14.33
N LEU A 841 -6.87 29.09 -13.33
CA LEU A 841 -5.92 28.08 -12.84
C LEU A 841 -5.45 27.18 -13.99
N TYR A 842 -6.39 26.60 -14.73
CA TYR A 842 -6.09 25.78 -15.90
C TYR A 842 -5.39 26.58 -16.99
N THR A 843 -5.83 27.81 -17.25
CA THR A 843 -5.19 28.69 -18.23
C THR A 843 -3.72 28.93 -17.94
N ARG A 844 -3.37 29.23 -16.69
CA ARG A 844 -1.97 29.47 -16.30
C ARG A 844 -1.16 28.18 -16.41
N TYR A 845 -1.66 27.10 -15.81
CA TYR A 845 -0.96 25.82 -15.73
C TYR A 845 -0.68 25.19 -17.11
N PHE A 846 -1.70 25.06 -17.97
CA PHE A 846 -1.52 24.38 -19.26
C PHE A 846 -0.76 25.21 -20.28
N LYS A 847 -0.83 26.56 -20.22
CA LYS A 847 0.01 27.42 -21.08
C LYS A 847 1.49 27.24 -20.78
N GLU A 848 1.83 27.22 -19.50
CA GLU A 848 3.19 26.98 -19.03
C GLU A 848 3.69 25.61 -19.48
N HIS A 849 2.93 24.54 -19.25
CA HIS A 849 3.37 23.17 -19.53
C HIS A 849 3.37 22.79 -21.02
N PHE A 850 2.60 23.50 -21.85
CA PHE A 850 2.56 23.24 -23.28
C PHE A 850 3.32 24.27 -24.13
N ASN A 851 4.01 25.23 -23.52
CA ASN A 851 4.70 26.34 -24.20
C ASN A 851 3.77 27.02 -25.23
N ALA A 852 2.54 27.34 -24.80
CA ALA A 852 1.43 27.73 -25.66
C ALA A 852 0.92 29.15 -25.41
#